data_AF-A0A956Q8N6-F1
#
_entry.id   AF-A0A956Q8N6-F1
#
_cell.length_a   1.000
_cell.length_b   1.000
_cell.length_c   1.000
_cell.angle_alpha   90.00
_cell.angle_beta   90.00
_cell.angle_gamma   90.00
#
_symmetry.space_group_name_H-M   'P 1'
#
loop_
_entity.id
_entity.type
_entity.pdbx_description
1 polymer ?
#
loop_
_entity_poly.entity_id
_entity_poly.type
_entity_poly.pdbx_seq_one_letter_code
_entity_poly.pdbx_strand_id
1 'polypeptide(L)'
;MSFTQVRTGFAVAPILEETAHRYGFFGGWTSGGHYRISQQGLEGLVLFGQPLSFKHFTQRFSLASERDGELEFPSQVASFDSWCQWRDEFREFLQVLAEENPGKLGRDPLYRWVRPRTVDAPFSQALGLSQRFLERTYQDDFIVREKKEMVVDYRSCQGNYLVSIDRDEYGPLCALLDCSSQIASHIVGFNGFILQGVLAHVQSFTNPDYRKRPVPVARSFKNLLRRWAPDGLTHICFCNSGTESWEKAVLLAQHKFPDKGPRVVCFEGSFHGRTLLALFSSWNPSKRIPFQLEGFETPFVAFPEDKEPHLDRRAPEGWSEAWHGAAGEDWQPPIYDDELLAREVASLVAVRDLIKTGDACAVSVEPLQCEGGDRFATKRFFQALRLLTEAFGVGLIFDEVQTGFGLGGTPLWSDQFELPSPPDFINLAKKCQVGCVLSSIPDPEPTAAHAASMARGYYNALAVEPAELEKLGRVVAQELCKLTGDYEMVTAPRGRALCFAFDLPDAETANAFVNQRFHRGHMVYIAGERTIRFRLQLATRPKDVEIAFSVIRETLDWLQEHGTEATNHGDYAWQEPVPTSLKVPEGPDDLAKVDWAGILRHFGQLDSVQQKAFDHEIGPHDPVGWFRTANKEGRVTWLTFLRYLAAKHAPVLVGLTPEMWEEYREQIMELEHSIYEPARQDSEEFLRGIVEADRQLCILALSPEGEVAGYSFSAPIKNFSKVRGPHEDPEMGRGTTLYSADIGVHSDYRGMGLGLRLKRRQVEQARQLGFSFIRSRNRIDSTAAMMLINQAFGSRELRRYEKDYGADQATSLYWSLPLSMDYHPTIDWSGGVEEPTGGLLDPAAWQDWDLAAVNKNSLCNWWTPNMVRHIEWLREVSPLPHLYLASGRDEAADKAVKCLIYARKGANRCVSFTGSYWGHTTATARSLSDSRYLGYFPWDHIEYPTCPDDPFLAPEGALNDEEERRLQQVAERLEKPEEVLGVFIEPLQERTGE
;
A
#
# COMPACT_ATOMS: atom_id res chain seq x y z
N MET A 1 -8.74 24.58 36.87
CA MET A 1 -7.73 24.93 35.86
C MET A 1 -8.44 24.93 34.50
N SER A 2 -8.41 26.05 33.77
CA SER A 2 -9.26 26.32 32.59
C SER A 2 -8.68 25.85 31.25
N PHE A 3 -9.61 25.42 30.41
CA PHE A 3 -9.61 24.93 29.03
C PHE A 3 -8.85 25.71 27.91
N THR A 4 -7.75 26.42 28.16
CA THR A 4 -7.21 27.40 27.19
C THR A 4 -5.79 27.16 26.61
N GLN A 5 -5.20 25.96 26.74
CA GLN A 5 -3.86 25.71 26.18
C GLN A 5 -3.70 24.34 25.51
N VAL A 6 -4.54 24.04 24.51
CA VAL A 6 -4.06 23.23 23.37
C VAL A 6 -3.59 24.22 22.31
N ARG A 7 -2.37 24.74 22.49
CA ARG A 7 -1.63 25.43 21.43
C ARG A 7 -0.87 24.36 20.65
N THR A 8 -1.55 23.67 19.74
CA THR A 8 -0.89 22.94 18.66
C THR A 8 -1.54 23.43 17.38
N GLY A 9 -1.02 24.52 16.82
CA GLY A 9 -1.39 24.92 15.47
C GLY A 9 -0.89 23.91 14.44
N PHE A 10 -1.42 23.95 13.22
CA PHE A 10 -1.04 23.02 12.16
C PHE A 10 0.37 23.32 11.70
N ALA A 11 1.26 22.32 11.72
CA ALA A 11 2.66 22.49 11.37
C ALA A 11 2.84 22.82 9.88
N VAL A 12 3.57 23.91 9.60
CA VAL A 12 3.84 24.42 8.25
C VAL A 12 5.33 24.33 7.93
N ALA A 13 6.18 24.69 8.91
CA ALA A 13 7.63 24.68 8.77
C ALA A 13 8.27 23.32 8.47
N PRO A 14 7.87 22.18 9.07
CA PRO A 14 8.45 20.87 8.72
C PRO A 14 8.16 20.44 7.27
N ILE A 15 7.00 20.84 6.72
CA ILE A 15 6.64 20.60 5.31
C ILE A 15 7.55 21.42 4.41
N LEU A 16 7.81 22.68 4.78
CA LEU A 16 8.73 23.56 4.09
C LEU A 16 10.17 23.09 4.16
N GLU A 17 10.62 22.57 5.31
CA GLU A 17 11.95 22.00 5.50
C GLU A 17 12.17 20.78 4.63
N GLU A 18 11.24 19.82 4.62
CA GLU A 18 11.37 18.63 3.78
C GLU A 18 11.27 18.96 2.29
N THR A 19 10.43 19.94 1.93
CA THR A 19 10.36 20.48 0.57
C THR A 19 11.65 21.22 0.20
N ALA A 20 12.20 22.03 1.11
CA ALA A 20 13.44 22.75 0.94
C ALA A 20 14.63 21.80 0.72
N HIS A 21 14.72 20.74 1.52
CA HIS A 21 15.67 19.66 1.31
C HIS A 21 15.46 18.92 -0.02
N ARG A 22 14.21 18.65 -0.43
CA ARG A 22 13.90 17.95 -1.70
C ARG A 22 14.21 18.78 -2.95
N TYR A 23 14.02 20.09 -2.90
CA TYR A 23 14.16 20.99 -4.06
C TYR A 23 15.43 21.86 -4.01
N GLY A 24 16.27 21.71 -2.99
CA GLY A 24 17.54 22.42 -2.85
C GLY A 24 17.43 23.87 -2.36
N PHE A 25 16.31 24.24 -1.74
CA PHE A 25 16.18 25.54 -1.07
C PHE A 25 16.95 25.48 0.25
N PHE A 26 17.94 26.35 0.45
CA PHE A 26 18.69 26.38 1.71
C PHE A 26 17.95 27.20 2.77
N GLY A 27 17.62 26.57 3.89
CA GLY A 27 16.94 27.19 5.03
C GLY A 27 17.32 26.58 6.38
N GLY A 28 16.91 27.22 7.47
CA GLY A 28 17.25 26.82 8.83
C GLY A 28 16.24 27.27 9.88
N TRP A 29 16.21 26.54 11.00
CA TRP A 29 15.34 26.85 12.13
C TRP A 29 15.93 27.95 13.02
N THR A 30 15.07 28.87 13.46
CA THR A 30 15.41 29.84 14.50
C THR A 30 14.99 29.38 15.89
N SER A 31 15.64 29.93 16.92
CA SER A 31 15.27 29.71 18.33
C SER A 31 13.83 30.13 18.68
N GLY A 32 13.17 30.92 17.82
CA GLY A 32 11.77 31.32 17.95
C GLY A 32 10.76 30.35 17.34
N GLY A 33 11.21 29.22 16.76
CA GLY A 33 10.31 28.27 16.10
C GLY A 33 9.78 28.78 14.76
N HIS A 34 10.63 29.48 14.00
CA HIS A 34 10.34 29.85 12.61
C HIS A 34 11.35 29.17 11.68
N TYR A 35 10.93 28.85 10.46
CA TYR A 35 11.82 28.32 9.43
C TYR A 35 12.13 29.42 8.43
N ARG A 36 13.42 29.65 8.15
CA ARG A 36 13.89 30.73 7.29
C ARG A 36 14.51 30.19 6.01
N ILE A 37 14.23 30.85 4.89
CA ILE A 37 14.86 30.56 3.58
C ILE A 37 15.72 31.76 3.17
N SER A 38 16.99 31.51 2.90
CA SER A 38 17.95 32.54 2.49
C SER A 38 17.85 32.85 1.00
N GLN A 39 18.30 34.04 0.58
CA GLN A 39 18.16 34.48 -0.81
C GLN A 39 19.04 33.67 -1.77
N GLN A 40 20.18 33.17 -1.28
CA GLN A 40 21.05 32.23 -1.99
C GLN A 40 20.31 30.93 -2.36
N GLY A 41 19.37 30.47 -1.53
CA GLY A 41 18.55 29.29 -1.82
C GLY A 41 17.59 29.46 -2.99
N LEU A 42 17.34 30.69 -3.45
CA LEU A 42 16.45 31.02 -4.56
C LEU A 42 17.21 31.43 -5.84
N GLU A 43 18.55 31.47 -5.80
CA GLU A 43 19.35 32.05 -6.87
C GLU A 43 19.24 31.32 -8.22
N GLY A 44 18.83 32.09 -9.22
CA GLY A 44 18.66 31.66 -10.60
C GLY A 44 17.48 30.71 -10.83
N LEU A 45 16.49 30.72 -9.95
CA LEU A 45 15.14 30.26 -10.27
C LEU A 45 14.32 31.39 -10.89
N VAL A 46 13.37 31.04 -11.75
CA VAL A 46 12.54 31.95 -12.53
C VAL A 46 11.08 31.67 -12.20
N LEU A 47 10.29 32.72 -11.98
CA LEU A 47 8.85 32.63 -11.76
C LEU A 47 8.16 33.73 -12.55
N PHE A 48 7.18 33.36 -13.38
CA PHE A 48 6.55 34.20 -14.38
C PHE A 48 7.55 34.94 -15.28
N GLY A 49 8.63 34.26 -15.65
CA GLY A 49 9.67 34.82 -16.52
C GLY A 49 10.56 35.90 -15.88
N GLN A 50 10.53 36.06 -14.55
CA GLN A 50 11.41 36.95 -13.80
C GLN A 50 12.25 36.15 -12.79
N PRO A 51 13.46 36.61 -12.43
CA PRO A 51 14.23 36.01 -11.34
C PRO A 51 13.40 35.99 -10.04
N LEU A 52 13.28 34.81 -9.44
CA LEU A 52 12.54 34.60 -8.20
C LEU A 52 13.19 35.42 -7.08
N SER A 53 12.37 36.17 -6.34
CA SER A 53 12.81 37.03 -5.25
C SER A 53 11.86 36.95 -4.07
N PHE A 54 12.28 37.40 -2.90
CA PHE A 54 11.46 37.39 -1.68
C PHE A 54 10.15 38.16 -1.82
N LYS A 55 10.14 39.21 -2.65
CA LYS A 55 8.94 39.98 -2.98
C LYS A 55 7.86 39.12 -3.66
N HIS A 56 8.23 38.11 -4.45
CA HIS A 56 7.28 37.19 -5.06
C HIS A 56 6.68 36.22 -4.04
N PHE A 57 7.47 35.78 -3.05
CA PHE A 57 7.00 34.93 -1.97
C PHE A 57 6.01 35.67 -1.06
N THR A 58 6.37 36.85 -0.55
CA THR A 58 5.52 37.60 0.41
C THR A 58 4.24 38.17 -0.21
N GLN A 59 4.17 38.29 -1.54
CA GLN A 59 2.95 38.72 -2.25
C GLN A 59 1.94 37.59 -2.49
N ARG A 60 2.38 36.33 -2.53
CA ARG A 60 1.54 35.16 -2.88
C ARG A 60 1.30 34.20 -1.71
N PHE A 61 2.22 34.19 -0.75
CA PHE A 61 2.08 33.45 0.50
C PHE A 61 1.61 34.37 1.60
N SER A 62 0.35 34.21 1.99
CA SER A 62 -0.28 34.98 3.07
C SER A 62 0.44 34.83 4.43
N LEU A 63 1.26 33.79 4.58
CA LEU A 63 1.98 33.44 5.82
C LEU A 63 3.50 33.63 5.73
N ALA A 64 4.05 34.04 4.60
CA ALA A 64 5.47 34.34 4.48
C ALA A 64 5.72 35.81 4.81
N SER A 65 6.73 36.10 5.62
CA SER A 65 7.16 37.47 5.92
C SER A 65 8.65 37.63 5.68
N GLU A 66 9.11 38.82 5.30
CA GLU A 66 10.53 39.09 5.12
C GLU A 66 11.10 39.70 6.40
N ARG A 67 12.20 39.12 6.91
CA ARG A 67 12.89 39.60 8.11
C ARG A 67 14.38 39.35 8.01
N ASP A 68 15.19 40.37 8.30
CA ASP A 68 16.66 40.32 8.28
C ASP A 68 17.28 39.84 6.95
N GLY A 69 16.60 40.06 5.82
CA GLY A 69 17.06 39.58 4.52
C GLY A 69 16.87 38.07 4.33
N GLU A 70 15.87 37.48 4.99
CA GLU A 70 15.43 36.09 4.84
C GLU A 70 13.89 36.02 4.78
N LEU A 71 13.35 35.00 4.11
CA LEU A 71 11.92 34.68 4.17
C LEU A 71 11.63 33.84 5.40
N GLU A 72 10.79 34.33 6.30
CA GLU A 72 10.39 33.71 7.55
C GLU A 72 8.98 33.13 7.46
N PHE A 73 8.85 31.84 7.79
CA PHE A 73 7.58 31.13 7.87
C PHE A 73 7.24 30.77 9.32
N PRO A 74 5.97 30.89 9.75
CA PRO A 74 5.54 30.43 11.06
C PRO A 74 5.66 28.91 11.17
N SER A 75 6.10 28.39 12.32
CA SER A 75 6.10 26.94 12.56
C SER A 75 4.71 26.32 12.48
N GLN A 76 3.69 27.09 12.87
CA GLN A 76 2.33 26.64 13.00
C GLN A 76 1.34 27.72 12.57
N VAL A 77 0.18 27.30 12.05
CA VAL A 77 -0.96 28.19 11.78
C VAL A 77 -2.11 27.90 12.73
N ALA A 78 -2.83 28.96 13.10
CA ALA A 78 -3.80 28.94 14.19
C ALA A 78 -5.13 28.22 13.85
N SER A 79 -5.45 28.03 12.56
CA SER A 79 -6.70 27.41 12.11
C SER A 79 -6.49 26.47 10.93
N PHE A 80 -7.42 25.53 10.74
CA PHE A 80 -7.42 24.61 9.62
C PHE A 80 -7.65 25.33 8.28
N ASP A 81 -8.49 26.37 8.26
CA ASP A 81 -8.74 27.16 7.05
C ASP A 81 -7.49 27.91 6.60
N SER A 82 -6.75 28.52 7.53
CA SER A 82 -5.45 29.16 7.23
C SER A 82 -4.41 28.13 6.77
N TRP A 83 -4.51 26.89 7.23
CA TRP A 83 -3.64 25.79 6.77
C TRP A 83 -4.01 25.32 5.35
N CYS A 84 -5.30 25.13 5.06
CA CYS A 84 -5.78 24.77 3.72
C CYS A 84 -5.44 25.83 2.69
N GLN A 85 -5.66 27.11 3.03
CA GLN A 85 -5.28 28.23 2.18
C GLN A 85 -3.79 28.22 1.88
N TRP A 86 -2.95 28.08 2.92
CA TRP A 86 -1.49 28.00 2.73
C TRP A 86 -1.05 26.80 1.89
N ARG A 87 -1.65 25.62 2.13
CA ARG A 87 -1.38 24.39 1.38
C ARG A 87 -1.66 24.60 -0.11
N ASP A 88 -2.78 25.22 -0.44
CA ASP A 88 -3.19 25.43 -1.82
C ASP A 88 -2.31 26.48 -2.51
N GLU A 89 -2.01 27.58 -1.82
CA GLU A 89 -1.01 28.59 -2.24
C GLU A 89 0.38 27.94 -2.51
N PHE A 90 0.81 27.02 -1.64
CA PHE A 90 2.11 26.35 -1.72
C PHE A 90 2.18 25.27 -2.79
N ARG A 91 1.12 24.49 -2.97
CA ARG A 91 1.01 23.49 -4.03
C ARG A 91 1.04 24.16 -5.41
N GLU A 92 0.25 25.21 -5.60
CA GLU A 92 0.20 25.96 -6.86
C GLU A 92 1.56 26.58 -7.18
N PHE A 93 2.22 27.16 -6.17
CA PHE A 93 3.57 27.72 -6.32
C PHE A 93 4.59 26.68 -6.76
N LEU A 94 4.67 25.52 -6.08
CA LEU A 94 5.61 24.46 -6.45
C LEU A 94 5.38 23.95 -7.87
N GLN A 95 4.13 23.90 -8.31
CA GLN A 95 3.77 23.50 -9.66
C GLN A 95 4.30 24.50 -10.70
N VAL A 96 4.00 25.78 -10.56
CA VAL A 96 4.48 26.83 -11.48
C VAL A 96 6.01 26.91 -11.47
N LEU A 97 6.61 26.82 -10.29
CA LEU A 97 8.06 26.88 -10.13
C LEU A 97 8.75 25.69 -10.82
N ALA A 98 8.17 24.48 -10.74
CA ALA A 98 8.70 23.30 -11.44
C ALA A 98 8.51 23.37 -12.96
N GLU A 99 7.43 23.99 -13.44
CA GLU A 99 7.14 24.19 -14.87
C GLU A 99 8.15 25.17 -15.51
N GLU A 100 8.50 26.26 -14.81
CA GLU A 100 9.38 27.31 -15.32
C GLU A 100 10.88 27.04 -15.10
N ASN A 101 11.25 26.13 -14.18
CA ASN A 101 12.65 25.79 -13.87
C ASN A 101 13.03 24.33 -14.17
N PRO A 102 12.72 23.78 -15.36
CA PRO A 102 12.84 22.35 -15.64
C PRO A 102 14.29 21.82 -15.60
N GLY A 103 15.29 22.69 -15.76
CA GLY A 103 16.72 22.34 -15.72
C GLY A 103 17.35 22.37 -14.32
N LYS A 104 16.75 23.09 -13.37
CA LYS A 104 17.24 23.22 -11.99
C LYS A 104 16.42 22.41 -10.98
N LEU A 105 15.09 22.38 -11.16
CA LEU A 105 14.17 21.65 -10.29
C LEU A 105 13.70 20.32 -10.92
N GLY A 106 14.13 20.03 -12.15
CA GLY A 106 13.59 18.94 -12.97
C GLY A 106 12.18 19.26 -13.45
N ARG A 107 11.79 18.80 -14.65
CA ARG A 107 10.35 18.64 -14.95
C ARG A 107 9.81 17.60 -13.98
N ASP A 108 9.17 18.08 -12.92
CA ASP A 108 8.46 17.35 -11.89
C ASP A 108 9.15 16.05 -11.38
N PRO A 109 9.93 16.13 -10.29
CA PRO A 109 10.49 14.95 -9.62
C PRO A 109 9.41 13.97 -9.11
N LEU A 110 8.17 14.42 -8.84
CA LEU A 110 7.09 13.53 -8.39
C LEU A 110 6.72 12.48 -9.46
N TYR A 111 7.02 12.75 -10.74
CA TYR A 111 6.79 11.81 -11.85
C TYR A 111 8.07 11.25 -12.47
N ARG A 112 9.26 11.71 -12.05
CA ARG A 112 10.51 11.30 -12.69
C ARG A 112 11.00 9.91 -12.25
N TRP A 113 10.50 9.40 -11.12
CA TRP A 113 10.88 8.10 -10.59
C TRP A 113 9.83 7.00 -10.75
N VAL A 114 8.61 7.37 -11.16
CA VAL A 114 7.52 6.42 -11.32
C VAL A 114 6.74 6.71 -12.59
N ARG A 115 7.42 6.62 -13.73
CA ARG A 115 6.71 6.26 -14.95
C ARG A 115 6.63 4.74 -14.94
N PRO A 116 5.44 4.13 -15.13
CA PRO A 116 5.41 2.78 -15.65
C PRO A 116 6.31 2.81 -16.87
N ARG A 117 7.38 2.04 -16.86
CA ARG A 117 8.00 1.71 -18.14
C ARG A 117 6.90 0.96 -18.88
N THR A 118 6.60 1.38 -20.10
CA THR A 118 6.27 0.42 -21.15
C THR A 118 7.35 -0.66 -21.04
N VAL A 119 6.95 -1.80 -20.52
CA VAL A 119 7.83 -2.80 -19.92
C VAL A 119 8.69 -3.40 -21.03
N ASP A 120 9.96 -2.97 -21.13
CA ASP A 120 10.92 -3.48 -22.14
C ASP A 120 11.61 -4.80 -21.69
N ALA A 121 11.25 -5.37 -20.52
CA ALA A 121 11.60 -6.73 -20.07
C ALA A 121 10.54 -7.26 -19.07
N PRO A 122 10.17 -8.56 -19.05
CA PRO A 122 9.02 -9.03 -18.27
C PRO A 122 9.15 -8.64 -16.80
N PHE A 123 8.11 -8.00 -16.24
CA PHE A 123 8.07 -7.63 -14.82
C PHE A 123 8.47 -8.82 -13.92
N SER A 124 8.03 -10.04 -14.24
CA SER A 124 8.36 -11.29 -13.54
C SER A 124 9.84 -11.69 -13.57
N GLN A 125 10.59 -11.35 -14.63
CA GLN A 125 12.04 -11.62 -14.72
C GLN A 125 12.86 -10.65 -13.86
N ALA A 126 12.28 -9.51 -13.47
CA ALA A 126 12.90 -8.56 -12.54
C ALA A 126 12.61 -8.87 -11.05
N LEU A 127 11.69 -9.80 -10.73
CA LEU A 127 11.23 -10.07 -9.35
C LEU A 127 12.17 -10.94 -8.50
N GLY A 128 13.44 -11.06 -8.89
CA GLY A 128 14.38 -11.96 -8.22
C GLY A 128 14.60 -11.63 -6.73
N LEU A 129 14.47 -10.37 -6.32
CA LEU A 129 14.56 -10.00 -4.91
C LEU A 129 13.24 -10.30 -4.19
N SER A 130 12.10 -9.94 -4.79
CA SER A 130 10.78 -10.28 -4.25
C SER A 130 10.61 -11.78 -4.04
N GLN A 131 10.99 -12.61 -5.00
CA GLN A 131 10.92 -14.07 -4.90
C GLN A 131 11.69 -14.59 -3.68
N ARG A 132 12.92 -14.13 -3.46
CA ARG A 132 13.72 -14.53 -2.28
C ARG A 132 13.06 -14.15 -0.96
N PHE A 133 12.44 -12.97 -0.90
CA PHE A 133 11.71 -12.54 0.30
C PHE A 133 10.43 -13.37 0.52
N LEU A 134 9.69 -13.69 -0.55
CA LEU A 134 8.49 -14.52 -0.47
C LEU A 134 8.82 -15.98 -0.13
N GLU A 135 9.89 -16.55 -0.67
CA GLU A 135 10.37 -17.90 -0.32
C GLU A 135 10.64 -18.01 1.17
N ARG A 136 11.35 -17.03 1.75
CA ARG A 136 11.59 -16.95 3.20
C ARG A 136 10.30 -16.80 4.00
N THR A 137 9.35 -16.02 3.50
CA THR A 137 8.06 -15.76 4.16
C THR A 137 7.20 -17.02 4.23
N TYR A 138 7.14 -17.78 3.12
CA TYR A 138 6.30 -18.97 2.98
C TYR A 138 7.05 -20.27 3.26
N GLN A 139 8.24 -20.18 3.85
CA GLN A 139 9.02 -21.34 4.24
C GLN A 139 8.19 -22.22 5.20
N ASP A 140 8.22 -23.53 4.95
CA ASP A 140 7.52 -24.57 5.72
C ASP A 140 6.00 -24.38 5.84
N ASP A 141 5.40 -23.60 4.93
CA ASP A 141 3.98 -23.22 4.97
C ASP A 141 3.56 -22.59 6.32
N PHE A 142 4.50 -21.90 6.98
CA PHE A 142 4.26 -21.23 8.26
C PHE A 142 3.15 -20.18 8.15
N ILE A 143 3.05 -19.51 7.00
CA ILE A 143 1.92 -18.66 6.64
C ILE A 143 1.40 -19.02 5.24
N VAL A 144 0.09 -18.88 5.04
CA VAL A 144 -0.58 -19.18 3.77
C VAL A 144 0.01 -18.36 2.62
N ARG A 145 0.43 -19.07 1.55
CA ARG A 145 0.95 -18.47 0.32
C ARG A 145 -0.10 -17.64 -0.42
N GLU A 146 0.20 -16.38 -0.70
CA GLU A 146 -0.61 -15.52 -1.58
C GLU A 146 -0.15 -15.60 -3.05
N LYS A 147 -1.07 -15.33 -3.99
CA LYS A 147 -0.81 -15.31 -5.45
C LYS A 147 -0.03 -14.07 -5.95
N LYS A 148 0.50 -13.26 -5.04
CA LYS A 148 1.11 -11.96 -5.35
C LYS A 148 2.62 -12.11 -5.32
N GLU A 149 3.25 -11.80 -6.45
CA GLU A 149 4.65 -12.16 -6.70
C GLU A 149 5.64 -11.06 -6.30
N MET A 150 5.13 -9.88 -5.92
CA MET A 150 5.92 -8.69 -5.61
C MET A 150 5.97 -8.44 -4.10
N VAL A 151 7.11 -7.96 -3.62
CA VAL A 151 7.30 -7.36 -2.30
C VAL A 151 7.46 -5.86 -2.51
N VAL A 152 6.73 -5.06 -1.73
CA VAL A 152 6.55 -3.63 -1.96
C VAL A 152 7.42 -2.80 -1.03
N ASP A 153 8.02 -1.74 -1.58
CA ASP A 153 8.65 -0.66 -0.83
C ASP A 153 7.70 0.54 -0.71
N TYR A 154 6.86 0.55 0.33
CA TYR A 154 5.88 1.62 0.53
C TYR A 154 6.50 3.02 0.69
N ARG A 155 7.77 3.11 1.08
CA ARG A 155 8.49 4.39 1.16
C ARG A 155 8.69 5.02 -0.21
N SER A 156 8.80 4.18 -1.23
CA SER A 156 8.99 4.59 -2.62
C SER A 156 7.67 4.75 -3.38
N CYS A 157 6.57 4.19 -2.88
CA CYS A 157 5.24 4.39 -3.46
C CYS A 157 4.82 5.87 -3.41
N GLN A 158 4.19 6.39 -4.46
CA GLN A 158 3.72 7.79 -4.47
C GLN A 158 2.45 7.94 -5.31
N GLY A 159 1.47 8.67 -4.80
CA GLY A 159 0.19 8.87 -5.46
C GLY A 159 -0.48 7.52 -5.75
N ASN A 160 -0.76 7.24 -7.03
CA ASN A 160 -1.41 6.00 -7.43
C ASN A 160 -0.43 4.87 -7.73
N TYR A 161 0.87 5.06 -7.51
CA TYR A 161 1.87 4.10 -7.96
C TYR A 161 2.44 3.28 -6.81
N LEU A 162 2.36 1.96 -6.97
CA LEU A 162 2.89 0.94 -6.08
C LEU A 162 4.27 0.52 -6.57
N VAL A 163 5.29 0.52 -5.70
CA VAL A 163 6.68 0.30 -6.07
C VAL A 163 7.21 -1.00 -5.46
N SER A 164 7.81 -1.85 -6.29
CA SER A 164 8.51 -3.07 -5.87
C SER A 164 9.84 -2.75 -5.19
N ILE A 165 10.30 -3.66 -4.32
CA ILE A 165 11.70 -3.69 -3.87
C ILE A 165 12.68 -4.08 -4.99
N ASP A 166 12.17 -4.68 -6.06
CA ASP A 166 12.96 -5.05 -7.22
C ASP A 166 13.39 -3.84 -8.05
N ARG A 167 14.56 -3.97 -8.67
CA ARG A 167 15.14 -2.97 -9.57
C ARG A 167 15.43 -3.63 -10.90
N ASP A 168 15.26 -2.90 -11.98
CA ASP A 168 15.73 -3.39 -13.27
C ASP A 168 17.28 -3.40 -13.34
N GLU A 169 17.81 -4.04 -14.38
CA GLU A 169 19.25 -4.14 -14.63
C GLU A 169 19.93 -2.77 -14.81
N TYR A 170 19.16 -1.69 -15.04
CA TYR A 170 19.65 -0.36 -15.44
C TYR A 170 19.34 0.80 -14.46
N GLY A 171 18.61 0.59 -13.37
CA GLY A 171 18.52 1.51 -12.23
C GLY A 171 17.15 2.06 -11.78
N PRO A 172 16.05 2.13 -12.57
CA PRO A 172 14.75 2.55 -12.02
C PRO A 172 14.03 1.46 -11.20
N LEU A 173 13.16 1.93 -10.31
CA LEU A 173 12.29 1.10 -9.47
C LEU A 173 11.17 0.50 -10.33
N CYS A 174 10.86 -0.79 -10.14
CA CYS A 174 9.71 -1.44 -10.78
C CYS A 174 8.42 -0.92 -10.12
N ALA A 175 7.47 -0.39 -10.90
CA ALA A 175 6.25 0.20 -10.36
C ALA A 175 4.99 -0.15 -11.16
N LEU A 176 3.86 -0.24 -10.45
CA LEU A 176 2.54 -0.54 -10.97
C LEU A 176 1.60 0.64 -10.72
N LEU A 177 0.77 0.98 -11.71
CA LEU A 177 -0.35 1.87 -11.50
C LEU A 177 -1.46 1.14 -10.72
N ASP A 178 -1.73 1.55 -9.49
CA ASP A 178 -2.74 0.95 -8.61
C ASP A 178 -4.15 1.45 -8.95
N CYS A 179 -4.74 0.88 -9.99
CA CYS A 179 -6.15 1.07 -10.33
C CYS A 179 -7.12 0.28 -9.43
N SER A 180 -6.65 -0.27 -8.31
CA SER A 180 -7.46 -1.02 -7.36
C SER A 180 -7.50 -0.39 -5.98
N SER A 181 -6.73 0.68 -5.75
CA SER A 181 -6.63 1.43 -4.48
C SER A 181 -6.54 0.53 -3.25
N GLN A 182 -5.70 -0.51 -3.34
CA GLN A 182 -5.57 -1.54 -2.31
C GLN A 182 -6.93 -2.14 -1.88
N ILE A 183 -7.73 -2.59 -2.85
CA ILE A 183 -9.11 -3.08 -2.68
C ILE A 183 -9.99 -1.98 -2.09
N ALA A 184 -9.99 -0.82 -2.76
CA ALA A 184 -10.80 0.35 -2.41
C ALA A 184 -10.58 0.85 -0.98
N SER A 185 -9.38 0.71 -0.40
CA SER A 185 -9.05 1.14 0.96
C SER A 185 -8.18 2.40 1.01
N HIS A 186 -7.48 2.73 -0.07
CA HIS A 186 -6.71 3.97 -0.21
C HIS A 186 -7.50 5.01 -0.97
N ILE A 187 -7.77 6.16 -0.35
CA ILE A 187 -8.45 7.27 -1.05
C ILE A 187 -7.48 8.34 -1.53
N VAL A 188 -6.47 8.71 -0.74
CA VAL A 188 -5.56 9.83 -1.05
C VAL A 188 -4.26 9.42 -1.76
N GLY A 189 -4.11 8.12 -2.03
CA GLY A 189 -2.91 7.52 -2.59
C GLY A 189 -1.73 7.40 -1.64
N PHE A 190 -0.69 6.70 -2.10
CA PHE A 190 0.54 6.46 -1.37
C PHE A 190 1.27 7.77 -1.10
N ASN A 191 1.75 7.93 0.14
CA ASN A 191 2.52 9.09 0.57
C ASN A 191 1.87 10.45 0.21
N GLY A 192 0.54 10.49 0.06
CA GLY A 192 -0.22 11.70 -0.26
C GLY A 192 -0.16 12.77 0.84
N PHE A 193 0.21 12.37 2.06
CA PHE A 193 0.52 13.25 3.17
C PHE A 193 1.67 12.65 4.00
N ILE A 194 2.86 13.25 3.92
CA ILE A 194 3.98 12.97 4.84
C ILE A 194 3.54 13.07 6.32
N LEU A 195 2.51 13.89 6.61
CA LEU A 195 1.79 14.00 7.89
C LEU A 195 1.10 12.72 8.40
N GLN A 196 0.64 11.81 7.52
CA GLN A 196 0.04 10.54 7.95
C GLN A 196 1.06 9.64 8.65
N GLY A 197 2.31 9.62 8.18
CA GLY A 197 3.40 8.87 8.81
C GLY A 197 3.77 9.44 10.18
N VAL A 198 3.94 10.77 10.27
CA VAL A 198 4.39 11.45 11.51
C VAL A 198 3.34 11.39 12.62
N LEU A 199 2.04 11.56 12.31
CA LEU A 199 0.97 11.48 13.31
C LEU A 199 0.58 10.04 13.67
N ALA A 200 0.64 9.10 12.71
CA ALA A 200 0.47 7.69 13.01
C ALA A 200 1.60 7.17 13.89
N HIS A 201 2.83 7.66 13.71
CA HIS A 201 4.00 7.31 14.51
C HIS A 201 3.84 7.69 16.00
N VAL A 202 3.34 8.90 16.31
CA VAL A 202 3.16 9.32 17.72
C VAL A 202 2.00 8.58 18.41
N GLN A 203 1.01 8.09 17.65
CA GLN A 203 -0.16 7.38 18.17
C GLN A 203 -0.13 5.85 17.97
N SER A 204 0.91 5.29 17.36
CA SER A 204 1.04 3.84 17.09
C SER A 204 1.62 3.05 18.26
N PHE A 205 2.46 3.67 19.11
CA PHE A 205 3.11 3.01 20.24
C PHE A 205 2.25 2.96 21.51
N THR A 206 1.18 3.76 21.57
CA THR A 206 0.20 3.67 22.64
C THR A 206 -1.13 3.35 22.00
N ASN A 207 -1.81 2.29 22.45
CA ASN A 207 -3.21 2.05 22.13
C ASN A 207 -4.06 2.44 23.35
N PRO A 208 -4.10 3.74 23.74
CA PRO A 208 -4.87 4.13 24.90
C PRO A 208 -6.33 3.80 24.61
N ASP A 209 -6.96 3.06 25.52
CA ASP A 209 -8.39 2.82 25.47
C ASP A 209 -9.12 4.18 25.48
N TYR A 210 -9.60 4.62 24.31
CA TYR A 210 -10.20 5.94 24.19
C TYR A 210 -11.51 6.07 24.96
N ARG A 211 -12.09 4.94 25.40
CA ARG A 211 -13.24 4.90 26.31
C ARG A 211 -12.85 5.38 27.71
N LYS A 212 -11.59 5.14 28.11
CA LYS A 212 -11.02 5.55 29.40
C LYS A 212 -10.28 6.89 29.33
N ARG A 213 -9.68 7.25 28.18
CA ARG A 213 -8.96 8.52 27.98
C ARG A 213 -9.36 9.18 26.64
N PRO A 214 -9.98 10.37 26.63
CA PRO A 214 -10.43 10.98 25.39
C PRO A 214 -9.28 11.35 24.45
N VAL A 215 -9.27 10.77 23.24
CA VAL A 215 -8.34 11.14 22.16
C VAL A 215 -9.02 12.20 21.27
N PRO A 216 -8.50 13.45 21.17
CA PRO A 216 -9.16 14.53 20.42
C PRO A 216 -9.47 14.18 18.96
N VAL A 217 -8.56 13.50 18.26
CA VAL A 217 -8.76 13.13 16.85
C VAL A 217 -9.92 12.13 16.67
N ALA A 218 -10.08 11.16 17.58
CA ALA A 218 -11.20 10.22 17.56
C ALA A 218 -12.55 10.93 17.75
N ARG A 219 -12.59 11.95 18.64
CA ARG A 219 -13.78 12.80 18.83
C ARG A 219 -14.09 13.62 17.59
N SER A 220 -13.09 14.26 16.98
CA SER A 220 -13.26 15.02 15.73
C SER A 220 -13.76 14.14 14.60
N PHE A 221 -13.20 12.93 14.48
CA PHE A 221 -13.65 11.96 13.48
C PHE A 221 -15.10 11.55 13.69
N LYS A 222 -15.47 11.19 14.91
CA LYS A 222 -16.85 10.87 15.29
C LYS A 222 -17.82 12.01 14.95
N ASN A 223 -17.43 13.26 15.23
CA ASN A 223 -18.25 14.42 14.92
C ASN A 223 -18.38 14.67 13.41
N LEU A 224 -17.32 14.42 12.63
CA LEU A 224 -17.37 14.51 11.18
C LEU A 224 -18.30 13.45 10.59
N LEU A 225 -18.16 12.19 11.02
CA LEU A 225 -19.03 11.09 10.59
C LEU A 225 -20.50 11.35 10.94
N ARG A 226 -20.80 11.97 12.09
CA ARG A 226 -22.15 12.41 12.45
C ARG A 226 -22.74 13.46 11.51
N ARG A 227 -21.90 14.29 10.86
CA ARG A 227 -22.36 15.27 9.86
C ARG A 227 -22.63 14.62 8.51
N TRP A 228 -21.98 13.49 8.22
CA TRP A 228 -22.23 12.69 7.02
C TRP A 228 -23.44 11.77 7.19
N ALA A 229 -23.69 11.32 8.42
CA ALA A 229 -24.79 10.41 8.71
C ALA A 229 -26.14 11.06 8.38
N PRO A 230 -27.07 10.33 7.71
CA PRO A 230 -28.44 10.78 7.53
C PRO A 230 -29.14 11.09 8.85
N ASP A 231 -30.10 12.03 8.80
CA ASP A 231 -30.92 12.41 9.95
C ASP A 231 -31.61 11.18 10.56
N GLY A 232 -31.26 10.84 11.79
CA GLY A 232 -31.73 9.65 12.52
C GLY A 232 -30.60 8.69 12.94
N LEU A 233 -29.44 8.72 12.27
CA LEU A 233 -28.25 7.96 12.66
C LEU A 233 -27.35 8.76 13.60
N THR A 234 -27.76 8.89 14.86
CA THR A 234 -27.13 9.78 15.85
C THR A 234 -25.90 9.18 16.56
N HIS A 235 -25.70 7.87 16.44
CA HIS A 235 -24.64 7.13 17.12
C HIS A 235 -23.57 6.64 16.14
N ILE A 236 -22.32 6.64 16.60
CA ILE A 236 -21.15 6.15 15.84
C ILE A 236 -20.43 5.14 16.74
N CYS A 237 -20.26 3.93 16.22
CA CYS A 237 -19.67 2.79 16.90
C CYS A 237 -18.42 2.37 16.12
N PHE A 238 -17.26 2.28 16.77
CA PHE A 238 -16.02 1.85 16.11
C PHE A 238 -15.69 0.39 16.47
N CYS A 239 -15.10 -0.33 15.52
CA CYS A 239 -14.53 -1.67 15.64
C CYS A 239 -13.29 -1.76 14.75
N ASN A 240 -12.75 -2.94 14.46
CA ASN A 240 -11.44 -3.03 13.80
C ASN A 240 -11.49 -3.22 12.28
N SER A 241 -12.59 -3.75 11.74
CA SER A 241 -12.66 -4.21 10.35
C SER A 241 -14.08 -4.10 9.77
N GLY A 242 -14.21 -4.28 8.44
CA GLY A 242 -15.52 -4.27 7.77
C GLY A 242 -16.43 -5.41 8.20
N THR A 243 -15.85 -6.61 8.37
CA THR A 243 -16.58 -7.80 8.84
C THR A 243 -17.07 -7.63 10.28
N GLU A 244 -16.26 -6.99 11.15
CA GLU A 244 -16.69 -6.62 12.51
C GLU A 244 -17.76 -5.53 12.50
N SER A 245 -17.68 -4.52 11.62
CA SER A 245 -18.71 -3.47 11.55
C SER A 245 -20.05 -4.06 11.13
N TRP A 246 -20.02 -5.01 10.18
CA TRP A 246 -21.23 -5.66 9.71
C TRP A 246 -21.86 -6.54 10.80
N GLU A 247 -21.08 -7.37 11.50
CA GLU A 247 -21.63 -8.18 12.60
C GLU A 247 -22.06 -7.34 13.80
N LYS A 248 -21.39 -6.20 14.06
CA LYS A 248 -21.84 -5.22 15.06
C LYS A 248 -23.20 -4.63 14.67
N ALA A 249 -23.45 -4.32 13.40
CA ALA A 249 -24.77 -3.86 12.97
C ALA A 249 -25.86 -4.92 13.16
N VAL A 250 -25.55 -6.21 12.90
CA VAL A 250 -26.49 -7.31 13.20
C VAL A 250 -26.77 -7.40 14.70
N LEU A 251 -25.76 -7.29 15.57
CA LEU A 251 -25.94 -7.23 17.02
C LEU A 251 -26.86 -6.06 17.44
N LEU A 252 -26.63 -4.87 16.88
CA LEU A 252 -27.46 -3.70 17.18
C LEU A 252 -28.90 -3.88 16.65
N ALA A 253 -29.09 -4.56 15.52
CA ALA A 253 -30.43 -4.91 15.03
C ALA A 253 -31.16 -5.85 15.99
N GLN A 254 -30.48 -6.85 16.57
CA GLN A 254 -31.04 -7.75 17.59
C GLN A 254 -31.50 -6.98 18.83
N HIS A 255 -30.72 -5.98 19.28
CA HIS A 255 -31.12 -5.11 20.39
C HIS A 255 -32.27 -4.17 20.05
N LYS A 256 -32.32 -3.64 18.82
CA LYS A 256 -33.38 -2.72 18.39
C LYS A 256 -34.72 -3.43 18.17
N PHE A 257 -34.67 -4.67 17.69
CA PHE A 257 -35.85 -5.47 17.34
C PHE A 257 -35.85 -6.80 18.12
N PRO A 258 -36.00 -6.76 19.45
CA PRO A 258 -35.87 -7.95 20.31
C PRO A 258 -36.96 -9.01 20.09
N ASP A 259 -38.09 -8.62 19.48
CA ASP A 259 -39.20 -9.54 19.15
C ASP A 259 -38.95 -10.33 17.85
N LYS A 260 -37.80 -10.11 17.18
CA LYS A 260 -37.42 -10.80 15.95
C LYS A 260 -36.34 -11.86 16.23
N GLY A 261 -36.34 -12.91 15.42
CA GLY A 261 -35.26 -13.91 15.43
C GLY A 261 -33.92 -13.32 14.98
N PRO A 262 -32.81 -14.02 15.26
CA PRO A 262 -31.47 -13.48 15.07
C PRO A 262 -30.99 -13.44 13.62
N ARG A 263 -31.76 -13.98 12.66
CA ARG A 263 -31.31 -14.11 11.26
C ARG A 263 -31.27 -12.77 10.54
N VAL A 264 -30.55 -12.75 9.43
CA VAL A 264 -30.47 -11.62 8.50
C VAL A 264 -30.82 -12.10 7.11
N VAL A 265 -31.56 -11.30 6.35
CA VAL A 265 -31.83 -11.55 4.92
C VAL A 265 -30.79 -10.80 4.09
N CYS A 266 -30.13 -11.51 3.17
CA CYS A 266 -29.12 -10.95 2.28
C CYS A 266 -29.49 -11.17 0.81
N PHE A 267 -28.68 -10.65 -0.10
CA PHE A 267 -28.93 -10.73 -1.54
C PHE A 267 -27.87 -11.59 -2.25
N GLU A 268 -28.29 -12.32 -3.28
CA GLU A 268 -27.37 -13.01 -4.18
C GLU A 268 -26.34 -12.03 -4.73
N GLY A 269 -25.06 -12.42 -4.74
CA GLY A 269 -23.93 -11.57 -5.10
C GLY A 269 -23.35 -10.71 -3.98
N SER A 270 -23.92 -10.72 -2.76
CA SER A 270 -23.41 -9.91 -1.64
C SER A 270 -22.04 -10.37 -1.13
N PHE A 271 -21.28 -9.42 -0.56
CA PHE A 271 -20.08 -9.68 0.21
C PHE A 271 -20.02 -8.79 1.45
N HIS A 272 -20.20 -9.40 2.62
CA HIS A 272 -20.29 -8.71 3.91
C HIS A 272 -19.09 -8.96 4.83
N GLY A 273 -18.23 -9.93 4.49
CA GLY A 273 -17.03 -10.21 5.26
C GLY A 273 -16.63 -11.66 5.26
N ARG A 274 -15.77 -12.03 6.21
CA ARG A 274 -15.22 -13.39 6.32
C ARG A 274 -15.15 -13.93 7.76
N THR A 275 -15.66 -13.20 8.76
CA THR A 275 -16.03 -13.82 10.05
C THR A 275 -17.23 -14.75 9.83
N LEU A 276 -17.46 -15.75 10.67
CA LEU A 276 -18.39 -16.85 10.36
C LEU A 276 -19.78 -16.36 9.95
N LEU A 277 -20.41 -15.49 10.72
CA LEU A 277 -21.74 -14.98 10.38
C LEU A 277 -21.70 -14.11 9.12
N ALA A 278 -20.74 -13.18 9.01
CA ALA A 278 -20.56 -12.37 7.79
C ALA A 278 -20.25 -13.21 6.54
N LEU A 279 -19.56 -14.34 6.70
CA LEU A 279 -19.23 -15.29 5.64
C LEU A 279 -20.47 -16.09 5.22
N PHE A 280 -21.30 -16.52 6.18
CA PHE A 280 -22.59 -17.17 5.89
C PHE A 280 -23.52 -16.23 5.13
N SER A 281 -23.40 -14.93 5.39
CA SER A 281 -24.16 -13.88 4.72
C SER A 281 -23.49 -13.30 3.47
N SER A 282 -22.33 -13.83 3.07
CA SER A 282 -21.68 -13.52 1.79
C SER A 282 -22.01 -14.61 0.76
N TRP A 283 -22.42 -14.21 -0.44
CA TRP A 283 -23.03 -15.12 -1.41
C TRP A 283 -22.11 -16.25 -1.88
N ASN A 284 -20.85 -15.92 -2.23
CA ASN A 284 -19.96 -16.79 -2.99
C ASN A 284 -19.84 -18.21 -2.39
N PRO A 285 -20.44 -19.24 -3.04
CA PRO A 285 -20.53 -20.58 -2.50
C PRO A 285 -19.15 -21.22 -2.21
N SER A 286 -18.15 -20.96 -3.08
CA SER A 286 -16.80 -21.52 -2.92
C SER A 286 -16.10 -21.05 -1.64
N LYS A 287 -16.46 -19.86 -1.14
CA LYS A 287 -15.92 -19.29 0.10
C LYS A 287 -16.76 -19.66 1.31
N ARG A 288 -18.09 -19.73 1.15
CA ARG A 288 -19.06 -19.92 2.23
C ARG A 288 -19.27 -21.38 2.61
N ILE A 289 -19.60 -22.24 1.63
CA ILE A 289 -20.00 -23.64 1.87
C ILE A 289 -18.98 -24.42 2.70
N PRO A 290 -17.65 -24.28 2.50
CA PRO A 290 -16.67 -25.03 3.30
C PRO A 290 -16.69 -24.74 4.81
N PHE A 291 -17.30 -23.64 5.24
CA PHE A 291 -17.39 -23.23 6.64
C PHE A 291 -18.82 -23.15 7.16
N GLN A 292 -19.82 -23.36 6.29
CA GLN A 292 -21.23 -23.22 6.63
C GLN A 292 -21.63 -24.25 7.68
N LEU A 293 -22.27 -23.79 8.75
CA LEU A 293 -22.86 -24.65 9.77
C LEU A 293 -24.35 -24.87 9.47
N GLU A 294 -24.79 -26.11 9.63
CA GLU A 294 -26.19 -26.52 9.45
C GLU A 294 -27.11 -25.77 10.42
N GLY A 295 -28.22 -25.24 9.92
CA GLY A 295 -29.20 -24.47 10.70
C GLY A 295 -28.90 -22.97 10.80
N PHE A 296 -27.69 -22.54 10.42
CA PHE A 296 -27.23 -21.15 10.43
C PHE A 296 -27.07 -20.57 9.01
N GLU A 297 -27.76 -21.14 8.02
CA GLU A 297 -27.77 -20.63 6.65
C GLU A 297 -28.42 -19.24 6.59
N THR A 298 -27.78 -18.34 5.84
CA THR A 298 -28.39 -17.05 5.52
C THR A 298 -29.37 -17.21 4.34
N PRO A 299 -30.63 -16.76 4.45
CA PRO A 299 -31.51 -16.68 3.31
C PRO A 299 -31.05 -15.59 2.33
N PHE A 300 -30.89 -15.97 1.06
CA PHE A 300 -30.51 -15.06 -0.02
C PHE A 300 -31.69 -14.80 -0.95
N VAL A 301 -31.88 -13.53 -1.31
CA VAL A 301 -32.87 -13.07 -2.29
C VAL A 301 -32.16 -12.63 -3.57
N ALA A 302 -32.75 -12.87 -4.74
CA ALA A 302 -32.21 -12.37 -5.99
C ALA A 302 -31.98 -10.84 -5.95
N PHE A 303 -30.81 -10.38 -6.38
CA PHE A 303 -30.54 -8.94 -6.48
C PHE A 303 -31.08 -8.40 -7.82
N PRO A 304 -31.93 -7.35 -7.83
CA PRO A 304 -32.54 -6.84 -9.05
C PRO A 304 -31.58 -5.93 -9.82
N GLU A 305 -30.61 -6.55 -10.47
CA GLU A 305 -29.57 -5.85 -11.21
C GLU A 305 -30.12 -5.08 -12.43
N ASP A 306 -29.82 -3.78 -12.46
CA ASP A 306 -29.97 -2.92 -13.63
C ASP A 306 -28.73 -3.03 -14.52
N LYS A 307 -28.89 -3.65 -15.69
CA LYS A 307 -27.81 -3.89 -16.67
C LYS A 307 -27.42 -2.63 -17.44
N GLU A 308 -28.27 -1.60 -17.42
CA GLU A 308 -28.03 -0.29 -18.01
C GLU A 308 -28.18 0.76 -16.90
N PRO A 309 -27.16 0.89 -16.02
CA PRO A 309 -27.34 1.51 -14.72
C PRO A 309 -27.71 2.99 -14.84
N HIS A 310 -28.99 3.28 -14.64
CA HIS A 310 -29.54 4.63 -14.51
C HIS A 310 -30.22 4.73 -13.15
N LEU A 311 -29.53 5.33 -12.17
CA LEU A 311 -30.03 5.43 -10.79
C LEU A 311 -31.42 6.09 -10.72
N ASP A 312 -31.69 7.07 -11.59
CA ASP A 312 -32.88 7.93 -11.56
C ASP A 312 -34.09 7.39 -12.35
N ARG A 313 -34.15 6.08 -12.64
CA ARG A 313 -35.34 5.48 -13.24
C ARG A 313 -36.58 5.77 -12.38
N ARG A 314 -37.59 6.40 -13.00
CA ARG A 314 -38.80 6.87 -12.30
C ARG A 314 -39.57 5.70 -11.67
N ALA A 315 -40.05 5.89 -10.43
CA ALA A 315 -40.97 4.97 -9.79
C ALA A 315 -42.38 5.04 -10.42
N PRO A 316 -43.09 3.91 -10.56
CA PRO A 316 -44.50 3.91 -10.95
C PRO A 316 -45.38 4.71 -9.98
N GLU A 317 -46.56 5.13 -10.44
CA GLU A 317 -47.57 5.74 -9.57
C GLU A 317 -48.03 4.73 -8.49
N GLY A 318 -48.17 5.20 -7.24
CA GLY A 318 -48.56 4.35 -6.10
C GLY A 318 -47.46 3.43 -5.55
N TRP A 319 -46.22 3.52 -6.05
CA TRP A 319 -45.12 2.63 -5.66
C TRP A 319 -44.82 2.66 -4.16
N SER A 320 -44.71 3.86 -3.58
CA SER A 320 -44.40 4.01 -2.15
C SER A 320 -45.53 3.49 -1.26
N GLU A 321 -46.78 3.82 -1.60
CA GLU A 321 -47.97 3.36 -0.87
C GLU A 321 -48.10 1.84 -0.90
N ALA A 322 -47.82 1.22 -2.05
CA ALA A 322 -47.84 -0.22 -2.20
C ALA A 322 -46.87 -0.90 -1.24
N TRP A 323 -45.62 -0.43 -1.14
CA TRP A 323 -44.60 -1.06 -0.30
C TRP A 323 -44.73 -0.73 1.19
N HIS A 324 -45.20 0.48 1.52
CA HIS A 324 -45.51 0.81 2.91
C HIS A 324 -46.70 0.01 3.45
N GLY A 325 -47.68 -0.32 2.59
CA GLY A 325 -48.83 -1.17 2.93
C GLY A 325 -48.54 -2.68 2.92
N ALA A 326 -47.31 -3.12 2.65
CA ALA A 326 -46.98 -4.52 2.39
C ALA A 326 -47.15 -5.46 3.60
N ALA A 327 -47.22 -4.90 4.81
CA ALA A 327 -47.48 -5.67 6.04
C ALA A 327 -48.95 -6.13 6.17
N GLY A 328 -49.88 -5.58 5.39
CA GLY A 328 -51.29 -5.97 5.42
C GLY A 328 -51.53 -7.43 5.02
N GLU A 329 -52.49 -8.08 5.67
CA GLU A 329 -52.81 -9.50 5.40
C GLU A 329 -53.34 -9.73 3.97
N ASP A 330 -54.16 -8.81 3.46
CA ASP A 330 -54.75 -8.86 2.11
C ASP A 330 -53.88 -8.20 1.03
N TRP A 331 -52.65 -7.81 1.36
CA TRP A 331 -51.76 -7.14 0.41
C TRP A 331 -51.45 -8.02 -0.80
N GLN A 332 -51.48 -7.41 -1.99
CA GLN A 332 -51.12 -8.05 -3.26
C GLN A 332 -49.93 -7.32 -3.89
N PRO A 333 -48.97 -8.06 -4.46
CA PRO A 333 -47.83 -7.43 -5.13
C PRO A 333 -48.28 -6.68 -6.38
N PRO A 334 -47.71 -5.48 -6.64
CA PRO A 334 -47.98 -4.78 -7.89
C PRO A 334 -47.38 -5.57 -9.07
N ILE A 335 -48.06 -5.57 -10.22
CA ILE A 335 -47.63 -6.31 -11.41
C ILE A 335 -47.29 -5.31 -12.52
N TYR A 336 -46.13 -5.51 -13.16
CA TYR A 336 -45.65 -4.68 -14.26
C TYR A 336 -45.15 -5.55 -15.41
N ASP A 337 -45.35 -5.11 -16.65
CA ASP A 337 -44.85 -5.79 -17.86
C ASP A 337 -43.36 -5.50 -18.11
N ASP A 338 -42.81 -4.43 -17.52
CA ASP A 338 -41.39 -4.09 -17.61
C ASP A 338 -40.52 -5.10 -16.84
N GLU A 339 -39.53 -5.68 -17.53
CA GLU A 339 -38.71 -6.77 -17.00
C GLU A 339 -37.91 -6.36 -15.75
N LEU A 340 -37.38 -5.13 -15.70
CA LEU A 340 -36.64 -4.65 -14.54
C LEU A 340 -37.58 -4.44 -13.34
N LEU A 341 -38.73 -3.77 -13.54
CA LEU A 341 -39.76 -3.61 -12.50
C LEU A 341 -40.24 -4.96 -11.99
N ALA A 342 -40.51 -5.93 -12.86
CA ALA A 342 -40.95 -7.26 -12.46
C ALA A 342 -39.89 -7.96 -11.57
N ARG A 343 -38.61 -7.84 -11.91
CA ARG A 343 -37.50 -8.37 -11.08
C ARG A 343 -37.36 -7.64 -9.74
N GLU A 344 -37.51 -6.32 -9.73
CA GLU A 344 -37.51 -5.51 -8.50
C GLU A 344 -38.66 -5.92 -7.57
N VAL A 345 -39.88 -6.04 -8.10
CA VAL A 345 -41.05 -6.53 -7.35
C VAL A 345 -40.79 -7.94 -6.82
N ALA A 346 -40.34 -8.87 -7.65
CA ALA A 346 -40.09 -10.25 -7.24
C ALA A 346 -39.09 -10.33 -6.07
N SER A 347 -38.03 -9.51 -6.13
CA SER A 347 -37.03 -9.42 -5.07
C SER A 347 -37.64 -8.86 -3.77
N LEU A 348 -38.43 -7.79 -3.86
CA LEU A 348 -39.10 -7.19 -2.70
C LEU A 348 -40.16 -8.12 -2.08
N VAL A 349 -40.89 -8.89 -2.89
CA VAL A 349 -41.83 -9.93 -2.41
C VAL A 349 -41.07 -11.04 -1.69
N ALA A 350 -39.96 -11.52 -2.22
CA ALA A 350 -39.15 -12.54 -1.56
C ALA A 350 -38.60 -12.04 -0.21
N VAL A 351 -38.14 -10.77 -0.14
CA VAL A 351 -37.76 -10.14 1.14
C VAL A 351 -38.96 -10.11 2.09
N ARG A 352 -40.12 -9.63 1.63
CA ARG A 352 -41.36 -9.56 2.43
C ARG A 352 -41.71 -10.91 3.06
N ASP A 353 -41.72 -11.96 2.25
CA ASP A 353 -42.14 -13.28 2.70
C ASP A 353 -41.17 -13.85 3.74
N LEU A 354 -39.87 -13.60 3.60
CA LEU A 354 -38.86 -13.96 4.60
C LEU A 354 -39.00 -13.17 5.89
N ILE A 355 -39.15 -11.85 5.84
CA ILE A 355 -39.25 -11.03 7.07
C ILE A 355 -40.60 -11.21 7.78
N LYS A 356 -41.66 -11.59 7.07
CA LYS A 356 -42.98 -11.91 7.64
C LYS A 356 -42.95 -13.12 8.57
N THR A 357 -41.98 -14.03 8.42
CA THR A 357 -41.81 -15.18 9.33
C THR A 357 -41.51 -14.76 10.76
N GLY A 358 -40.94 -13.57 10.97
CA GLY A 358 -40.49 -13.11 12.27
C GLY A 358 -39.07 -13.55 12.65
N ASP A 359 -38.44 -14.44 11.88
CA ASP A 359 -37.13 -15.02 12.21
C ASP A 359 -35.94 -14.11 11.90
N ALA A 360 -36.15 -13.00 11.19
CA ALA A 360 -35.10 -12.08 10.76
C ALA A 360 -35.18 -10.72 11.47
N CYS A 361 -34.08 -10.31 12.11
CA CYS A 361 -33.95 -9.01 12.76
C CYS A 361 -33.52 -7.89 11.80
N ALA A 362 -32.94 -8.25 10.64
CA ALA A 362 -32.50 -7.28 9.64
C ALA A 362 -32.54 -7.81 8.20
N VAL A 363 -32.58 -6.87 7.25
CA VAL A 363 -32.23 -7.06 5.84
C VAL A 363 -30.93 -6.29 5.59
N SER A 364 -29.94 -6.92 4.98
CA SER A 364 -28.63 -6.33 4.67
C SER A 364 -28.39 -6.30 3.16
N VAL A 365 -27.94 -5.15 2.66
CA VAL A 365 -27.65 -4.96 1.23
C VAL A 365 -26.50 -3.97 1.03
N GLU A 366 -25.64 -4.23 0.04
CA GLU A 366 -24.68 -3.25 -0.46
C GLU A 366 -25.39 -2.27 -1.42
N PRO A 367 -25.22 -0.94 -1.30
CA PRO A 367 -25.76 0.02 -2.28
C PRO A 367 -25.27 -0.20 -3.72
N LEU A 368 -24.05 -0.73 -3.86
CA LEU A 368 -23.45 -1.27 -5.08
C LEU A 368 -22.77 -2.58 -4.68
N GLN A 369 -23.24 -3.73 -5.19
CA GLN A 369 -22.59 -5.01 -4.92
C GLN A 369 -21.22 -5.04 -5.60
N CYS A 370 -20.17 -4.76 -4.83
CA CYS A 370 -18.84 -4.52 -5.39
C CYS A 370 -18.10 -5.82 -5.69
N GLU A 371 -18.21 -6.84 -4.82
CA GLU A 371 -17.53 -8.12 -5.06
C GLU A 371 -18.31 -9.02 -5.99
N GLY A 372 -19.65 -8.95 -5.94
CA GLY A 372 -20.55 -9.70 -6.82
C GLY A 372 -20.50 -9.31 -8.30
N GLY A 373 -19.70 -8.33 -8.69
CA GLY A 373 -19.55 -7.90 -10.09
C GLY A 373 -20.04 -6.48 -10.35
N ASP A 374 -19.79 -5.52 -9.46
CA ASP A 374 -20.23 -4.12 -9.60
C ASP A 374 -21.70 -3.98 -10.05
N ARG A 375 -22.62 -4.65 -9.33
CA ARG A 375 -24.04 -4.75 -9.71
C ARG A 375 -24.85 -3.61 -9.09
N PHE A 376 -25.58 -2.87 -9.91
CA PHE A 376 -26.38 -1.72 -9.51
C PHE A 376 -27.86 -2.11 -9.38
N ALA A 377 -28.56 -1.45 -8.46
CA ALA A 377 -30.02 -1.44 -8.43
C ALA A 377 -30.52 0.00 -8.48
N THR A 378 -31.78 0.19 -8.85
CA THR A 378 -32.36 1.52 -8.99
C THR A 378 -32.63 2.16 -7.62
N LYS A 379 -32.71 3.49 -7.62
CA LYS A 379 -33.12 4.26 -6.44
C LYS A 379 -34.49 3.82 -5.89
N ARG A 380 -35.47 3.61 -6.77
CA ARG A 380 -36.83 3.20 -6.39
C ARG A 380 -36.89 1.84 -5.69
N PHE A 381 -35.97 0.92 -6.02
CA PHE A 381 -35.85 -0.36 -5.32
C PHE A 381 -35.42 -0.15 -3.87
N PHE A 382 -34.37 0.64 -3.62
CA PHE A 382 -33.90 0.92 -2.26
C PHE A 382 -34.94 1.70 -1.42
N GLN A 383 -35.67 2.64 -2.04
CA GLN A 383 -36.78 3.34 -1.41
C GLN A 383 -37.90 2.38 -0.98
N ALA A 384 -38.30 1.45 -1.85
CA ALA A 384 -39.28 0.41 -1.53
C ALA A 384 -38.79 -0.55 -0.45
N LEU A 385 -37.51 -0.95 -0.51
CA LEU A 385 -36.90 -1.82 0.49
C LEU A 385 -36.94 -1.18 1.88
N ARG A 386 -36.64 0.12 1.98
CA ARG A 386 -36.76 0.88 3.25
C ARG A 386 -38.20 0.88 3.76
N LEU A 387 -39.17 1.24 2.94
CA LEU A 387 -40.60 1.24 3.33
C LEU A 387 -41.06 -0.14 3.79
N LEU A 388 -40.63 -1.19 3.09
CA LEU A 388 -40.94 -2.57 3.44
C LEU A 388 -40.34 -2.96 4.81
N THR A 389 -39.06 -2.68 5.04
CA THR A 389 -38.43 -2.98 6.35
C THR A 389 -39.06 -2.20 7.50
N GLU A 390 -39.46 -0.96 7.25
CA GLU A 390 -40.17 -0.12 8.22
C GLU A 390 -41.55 -0.69 8.58
N ALA A 391 -42.34 -1.09 7.57
CA ALA A 391 -43.67 -1.66 7.75
C ALA A 391 -43.69 -2.94 8.61
N PHE A 392 -42.61 -3.73 8.57
CA PHE A 392 -42.48 -4.97 9.34
C PHE A 392 -41.71 -4.84 10.66
N GLY A 393 -41.17 -3.64 10.96
CA GLY A 393 -40.32 -3.42 12.13
C GLY A 393 -39.06 -4.30 12.10
N VAL A 394 -38.35 -4.30 10.97
CA VAL A 394 -37.11 -5.04 10.74
C VAL A 394 -36.00 -4.06 10.37
N GLY A 395 -34.77 -4.29 10.82
CA GLY A 395 -33.66 -3.39 10.52
C GLY A 395 -33.27 -3.39 9.04
N LEU A 396 -32.93 -2.23 8.51
CA LEU A 396 -32.22 -2.11 7.22
C LEU A 396 -30.76 -1.76 7.48
N ILE A 397 -29.86 -2.62 7.01
CA ILE A 397 -28.41 -2.43 7.06
C ILE A 397 -27.92 -2.11 5.65
N PHE A 398 -27.34 -0.92 5.46
CA PHE A 398 -26.51 -0.65 4.28
C PHE A 398 -25.05 -0.99 4.55
N ASP A 399 -24.52 -1.94 3.78
CA ASP A 399 -23.10 -2.24 3.79
C ASP A 399 -22.35 -1.32 2.85
N GLU A 400 -21.83 -0.23 3.40
CA GLU A 400 -21.02 0.77 2.71
C GLU A 400 -19.52 0.63 2.96
N VAL A 401 -19.08 -0.57 3.38
CA VAL A 401 -17.66 -0.85 3.64
C VAL A 401 -16.79 -0.49 2.43
N GLN A 402 -17.28 -0.71 1.21
CA GLN A 402 -16.55 -0.37 -0.02
C GLN A 402 -16.98 0.93 -0.68
N THR A 403 -18.29 1.23 -0.66
CA THR A 403 -18.91 2.34 -1.39
C THR A 403 -18.77 3.68 -0.65
N GLY A 404 -18.66 3.65 0.68
CA GLY A 404 -18.48 4.85 1.48
C GLY A 404 -17.16 5.57 1.19
N PHE A 405 -17.07 6.79 1.70
CA PHE A 405 -15.95 7.72 1.50
C PHE A 405 -15.72 8.04 0.01
N GLY A 406 -16.77 8.49 -0.67
CA GLY A 406 -16.61 9.13 -1.98
C GLY A 406 -16.51 8.19 -3.17
N LEU A 407 -16.69 6.87 -3.03
CA LEU A 407 -16.50 5.96 -4.19
C LEU A 407 -17.42 6.35 -5.36
N GLY A 408 -18.69 6.65 -5.07
CA GLY A 408 -19.71 7.07 -6.02
C GLY A 408 -19.87 8.57 -6.20
N GLY A 409 -18.96 9.39 -5.66
CA GLY A 409 -18.99 10.86 -5.74
C GLY A 409 -19.58 11.57 -4.53
N THR A 410 -20.36 10.88 -3.69
CA THR A 410 -20.88 11.38 -2.40
C THR A 410 -20.16 10.72 -1.22
N PRO A 411 -20.13 11.35 -0.02
CA PRO A 411 -19.52 10.74 1.16
C PRO A 411 -20.07 9.35 1.49
N LEU A 412 -21.40 9.18 1.44
CA LEU A 412 -22.08 7.88 1.50
C LEU A 412 -22.80 7.64 0.17
N TRP A 413 -22.74 6.42 -0.35
CA TRP A 413 -23.43 6.08 -1.59
C TRP A 413 -24.95 6.17 -1.43
N SER A 414 -25.47 5.81 -0.27
CA SER A 414 -26.89 5.81 0.05
C SER A 414 -27.53 7.19 -0.01
N ASP A 415 -26.75 8.27 0.12
CA ASP A 415 -27.24 9.66 0.02
C ASP A 415 -27.97 9.92 -1.30
N GLN A 416 -27.60 9.17 -2.34
CA GLN A 416 -28.13 9.29 -3.69
C GLN A 416 -29.51 8.65 -3.84
N PHE A 417 -29.94 7.83 -2.88
CA PHE A 417 -31.21 7.11 -2.97
C PHE A 417 -32.42 7.91 -2.48
N GLU A 418 -32.21 9.07 -1.84
CA GLU A 418 -33.28 9.89 -1.24
C GLU A 418 -34.33 9.02 -0.55
N LEU A 419 -33.87 8.22 0.41
CA LEU A 419 -34.75 7.31 1.13
C LEU A 419 -35.85 8.11 1.88
N PRO A 420 -37.07 7.56 1.98
CA PRO A 420 -38.16 8.21 2.71
C PRO A 420 -37.84 8.35 4.22
N SER A 421 -37.04 7.43 4.76
CA SER A 421 -36.49 7.43 6.11
C SER A 421 -35.06 6.86 6.06
N PRO A 422 -34.15 7.23 6.98
CA PRO A 422 -32.79 6.68 6.99
C PRO A 422 -32.80 5.15 7.17
N PRO A 423 -31.77 4.42 6.72
CA PRO A 423 -31.58 3.03 7.15
C PRO A 423 -31.34 2.99 8.67
N ASP A 424 -31.40 1.80 9.28
CA ASP A 424 -31.17 1.66 10.71
C ASP A 424 -29.69 1.68 11.06
N PHE A 425 -28.86 1.16 10.14
CA PHE A 425 -27.41 1.05 10.26
C PHE A 425 -26.71 1.24 8.91
N ILE A 426 -25.56 1.93 8.92
CA ILE A 426 -24.65 2.02 7.77
C ILE A 426 -23.25 1.57 8.23
N ASN A 427 -22.70 0.56 7.55
CA ASN A 427 -21.37 0.01 7.85
C ASN A 427 -20.30 0.68 7.00
N LEU A 428 -19.16 1.03 7.60
CA LEU A 428 -18.02 1.67 6.96
C LEU A 428 -16.74 0.96 7.39
N ALA A 429 -15.80 0.78 6.45
CA ALA A 429 -14.43 0.36 6.75
C ALA A 429 -13.53 0.81 5.59
N LYS A 430 -12.49 0.04 5.21
CA LYS A 430 -11.59 0.32 4.07
C LYS A 430 -11.08 1.77 4.06
N LYS A 431 -11.66 2.67 3.28
CA LYS A 431 -11.31 4.11 3.25
C LYS A 431 -11.55 4.82 4.59
N CYS A 432 -12.47 4.31 5.41
CA CYS A 432 -12.67 4.72 6.80
C CYS A 432 -11.47 4.37 7.70
N GLN A 433 -10.59 3.45 7.27
CA GLN A 433 -9.37 2.99 7.96
C GLN A 433 -9.60 2.27 9.30
N VAL A 434 -10.83 2.28 9.79
CA VAL A 434 -11.33 1.62 10.98
C VAL A 434 -12.71 1.03 10.65
N GLY A 435 -13.11 -0.06 11.30
CA GLY A 435 -14.49 -0.51 11.19
C GLY A 435 -15.41 0.47 11.93
N CYS A 436 -16.53 0.83 11.33
CA CYS A 436 -17.45 1.84 11.86
C CYS A 436 -18.90 1.51 11.50
N VAL A 437 -19.81 1.76 12.44
CA VAL A 437 -21.26 1.67 12.23
C VAL A 437 -21.88 3.02 12.57
N LEU A 438 -22.53 3.64 11.59
CA LEU A 438 -23.48 4.73 11.82
C LEU A 438 -24.80 4.08 12.25
N SER A 439 -25.30 4.43 13.44
CA SER A 439 -26.36 3.68 14.12
C SER A 439 -27.47 4.59 14.61
N SER A 440 -28.70 4.08 14.50
CA SER A 440 -29.91 4.71 15.05
C SER A 440 -30.07 4.53 16.56
N ILE A 441 -29.34 3.59 17.17
CA ILE A 441 -29.36 3.31 18.61
C ILE A 441 -27.93 3.37 19.21
N PRO A 442 -27.77 3.63 20.52
CA PRO A 442 -26.46 3.54 21.16
C PRO A 442 -25.92 2.11 21.13
N ASP A 443 -24.60 1.97 21.09
CA ASP A 443 -23.93 0.68 21.25
C ASP A 443 -23.95 0.28 22.74
N PRO A 444 -24.67 -0.80 23.13
CA PRO A 444 -24.67 -1.25 24.52
C PRO A 444 -23.31 -1.82 24.94
N GLU A 445 -22.47 -2.23 23.97
CA GLU A 445 -21.19 -2.88 24.24
C GLU A 445 -20.08 -2.30 23.33
N PRO A 446 -19.58 -1.08 23.65
CA PRO A 446 -18.64 -0.37 22.79
C PRO A 446 -17.28 -1.04 22.72
N THR A 447 -16.86 -1.34 21.50
CA THR A 447 -15.55 -1.90 21.18
C THR A 447 -14.46 -0.83 21.16
N ALA A 448 -13.24 -1.19 21.51
CA ALA A 448 -12.07 -0.33 21.35
C ALA A 448 -11.52 -0.45 19.92
N ALA A 449 -11.01 0.65 19.40
CA ALA A 449 -10.41 0.76 18.07
C ALA A 449 -9.14 1.61 18.16
N HIS A 450 -8.19 1.39 17.23
CA HIS A 450 -6.90 2.07 17.27
C HIS A 450 -7.01 3.56 16.94
N ALA A 451 -6.39 4.40 17.77
CA ALA A 451 -6.35 5.84 17.57
C ALA A 451 -5.73 6.25 16.22
N ALA A 452 -4.63 5.59 15.82
CA ALA A 452 -3.98 5.83 14.53
C ALA A 452 -4.91 5.55 13.34
N SER A 453 -5.69 4.47 13.39
CA SER A 453 -6.71 4.14 12.37
C SER A 453 -7.78 5.22 12.27
N MET A 454 -8.30 5.69 13.42
CA MET A 454 -9.27 6.78 13.45
C MET A 454 -8.71 8.10 12.93
N ALA A 455 -7.44 8.40 13.22
CA ALA A 455 -6.77 9.59 12.68
C ALA A 455 -6.67 9.53 11.15
N ARG A 456 -6.23 8.40 10.57
CA ARG A 456 -6.19 8.22 9.12
C ARG A 456 -7.59 8.30 8.49
N GLY A 457 -8.58 7.67 9.13
CA GLY A 457 -9.98 7.76 8.72
C GLY A 457 -10.50 9.19 8.67
N TYR A 458 -10.17 10.00 9.68
CA TYR A 458 -10.53 11.42 9.73
C TYR A 458 -9.95 12.21 8.55
N TYR A 459 -8.66 12.03 8.25
CA TYR A 459 -8.03 12.71 7.11
C TYR A 459 -8.58 12.25 5.76
N ASN A 460 -8.83 10.94 5.62
CA ASN A 460 -9.47 10.40 4.44
C ASN A 460 -10.86 11.01 4.24
N ALA A 461 -11.62 11.20 5.31
CA ALA A 461 -12.92 11.84 5.24
C ALA A 461 -12.83 13.31 4.83
N LEU A 462 -11.88 14.08 5.40
CA LEU A 462 -11.66 15.47 5.00
C LEU A 462 -11.21 15.64 3.54
N ALA A 463 -10.64 14.61 2.93
CA ALA A 463 -10.20 14.64 1.54
C ALA A 463 -11.33 14.40 0.54
N VAL A 464 -12.50 13.89 0.98
CA VAL A 464 -13.64 13.62 0.10
C VAL A 464 -14.27 14.93 -0.35
N GLU A 465 -13.96 15.34 -1.59
CA GLU A 465 -14.50 16.54 -2.22
C GLU A 465 -15.34 16.17 -3.46
N PRO A 466 -16.69 16.16 -3.37
CA PRO A 466 -17.57 15.72 -4.45
C PRO A 466 -17.31 16.36 -5.81
N ALA A 467 -16.95 17.65 -5.83
CA ALA A 467 -16.68 18.38 -7.08
C ALA A 467 -15.45 17.85 -7.83
N GLU A 468 -14.39 17.45 -7.12
CA GLU A 468 -13.19 16.87 -7.74
C GLU A 468 -13.45 15.43 -8.21
N LEU A 469 -14.23 14.68 -7.44
CA LEU A 469 -14.68 13.33 -7.79
C LEU A 469 -15.51 13.31 -9.08
N GLU A 470 -16.39 14.29 -9.25
CA GLU A 470 -17.21 14.41 -10.46
C GLU A 470 -16.36 14.70 -11.70
N LYS A 471 -15.37 15.60 -11.59
CA LYS A 471 -14.44 15.92 -12.70
C LYS A 471 -13.71 14.68 -13.19
N LEU A 472 -13.16 13.88 -12.27
CA LEU A 472 -12.47 12.64 -12.62
C LEU A 472 -13.43 11.62 -13.24
N GLY A 473 -14.63 11.50 -12.68
CA GLY A 473 -15.69 10.62 -13.22
C GLY A 473 -16.06 10.95 -14.67
N ARG A 474 -16.07 12.23 -15.07
CA ARG A 474 -16.33 12.63 -16.47
C ARG A 474 -15.24 12.15 -17.43
N VAL A 475 -13.97 12.18 -17.02
CA VAL A 475 -12.84 11.68 -17.83
C VAL A 475 -12.96 10.16 -18.01
N VAL A 476 -13.25 9.44 -16.92
CA VAL A 476 -13.46 7.99 -16.97
C VAL A 476 -14.63 7.63 -17.88
N ALA A 477 -15.76 8.33 -17.78
CA ALA A 477 -16.93 8.09 -18.63
C ALA A 477 -16.61 8.29 -20.11
N GLN A 478 -15.84 9.32 -20.47
CA GLN A 478 -15.41 9.56 -21.85
C GLN A 478 -14.55 8.43 -22.40
N GLU A 479 -13.59 7.94 -21.64
CA GLU A 479 -12.74 6.82 -22.06
C GLU A 479 -13.51 5.48 -22.11
N LEU A 480 -14.44 5.25 -21.18
CA LEU A 480 -15.27 4.05 -21.15
C LEU A 480 -16.21 3.97 -22.37
N CYS A 481 -16.80 5.10 -22.79
CA CYS A 481 -17.61 5.17 -24.01
C CYS A 481 -16.80 4.84 -25.27
N LYS A 482 -15.53 5.27 -25.35
CA LYS A 482 -14.65 4.92 -26.48
C LYS A 482 -14.38 3.42 -26.49
N LEU A 483 -14.00 2.87 -25.34
CA LEU A 483 -13.67 1.45 -25.19
C LEU A 483 -14.79 0.54 -25.69
N THR A 484 -16.05 0.86 -25.38
CA THR A 484 -17.21 0.07 -25.81
C THR A 484 -17.55 0.20 -27.29
N GLY A 485 -17.11 1.28 -27.95
CA GLY A 485 -17.23 1.43 -29.40
C GLY A 485 -16.18 0.64 -30.17
N ASP A 486 -15.01 0.44 -29.57
CA ASP A 486 -13.84 -0.16 -30.22
C ASP A 486 -13.78 -1.69 -30.06
N TYR A 487 -14.37 -2.26 -28.99
CA TYR A 487 -14.24 -3.69 -28.64
C TYR A 487 -15.58 -4.37 -28.39
N GLU A 488 -15.99 -5.30 -29.28
CA GLU A 488 -17.23 -6.07 -29.14
C GLU A 488 -17.26 -6.97 -27.89
N MET A 489 -16.09 -7.45 -27.44
CA MET A 489 -15.99 -8.29 -26.23
C MET A 489 -16.23 -7.53 -24.92
N VAL A 490 -16.24 -6.19 -24.95
CA VAL A 490 -16.46 -5.34 -23.78
C VAL A 490 -17.94 -5.00 -23.70
N THR A 491 -18.61 -5.48 -22.66
CA THR A 491 -20.06 -5.28 -22.48
C THR A 491 -20.38 -4.67 -21.10
N ALA A 492 -21.63 -4.20 -20.92
CA ALA A 492 -22.14 -3.64 -19.67
C ALA A 492 -21.19 -2.60 -19.00
N PRO A 493 -20.71 -1.58 -19.74
CA PRO A 493 -19.86 -0.54 -19.15
C PRO A 493 -20.61 0.20 -18.04
N ARG A 494 -19.94 0.37 -16.91
CA ARG A 494 -20.51 1.10 -15.77
C ARG A 494 -19.43 1.82 -15.00
N GLY A 495 -19.73 3.01 -14.52
CA GLY A 495 -18.77 3.78 -13.77
C GLY A 495 -19.37 5.04 -13.17
N ARG A 496 -18.79 5.46 -12.05
CA ARG A 496 -19.15 6.66 -11.31
C ARG A 496 -17.97 7.11 -10.48
N ALA A 497 -17.61 8.40 -10.57
CA ALA A 497 -16.54 9.01 -9.80
C ALA A 497 -15.24 8.17 -9.77
N LEU A 498 -14.93 7.50 -8.65
CA LEU A 498 -13.69 6.72 -8.46
C LEU A 498 -13.81 5.25 -8.85
N CYS A 499 -14.96 4.74 -9.28
CA CYS A 499 -15.09 3.36 -9.72
C CYS A 499 -15.58 3.26 -11.16
N PHE A 500 -15.08 2.26 -11.87
CA PHE A 500 -15.67 1.81 -13.12
C PHE A 500 -15.38 0.32 -13.33
N ALA A 501 -16.17 -0.30 -14.20
CA ALA A 501 -16.10 -1.70 -14.53
C ALA A 501 -16.70 -1.95 -15.92
N PHE A 502 -16.36 -3.12 -16.47
CA PHE A 502 -16.98 -3.67 -17.66
C PHE A 502 -16.92 -5.20 -17.59
N ASP A 503 -17.81 -5.85 -18.32
CA ASP A 503 -17.87 -7.30 -18.44
C ASP A 503 -17.08 -7.76 -19.67
N LEU A 504 -16.38 -8.87 -19.50
CA LEU A 504 -15.84 -9.70 -20.58
C LEU A 504 -16.76 -10.89 -20.84
N PRO A 505 -16.60 -11.63 -21.95
CA PRO A 505 -17.56 -12.68 -22.35
C PRO A 505 -17.81 -13.75 -21.28
N ASP A 506 -16.74 -14.18 -20.61
CA ASP A 506 -16.74 -15.27 -19.65
C ASP A 506 -15.60 -15.15 -18.62
N ALA A 507 -15.60 -16.07 -17.63
CA ALA A 507 -14.61 -16.11 -16.58
C ALA A 507 -13.20 -16.45 -17.09
N GLU A 508 -13.08 -17.23 -18.16
CA GLU A 508 -11.79 -17.59 -18.74
C GLU A 508 -11.11 -16.35 -19.32
N THR A 509 -11.85 -15.57 -20.11
CA THR A 509 -11.40 -14.31 -20.69
C THR A 509 -11.06 -13.28 -19.61
N ALA A 510 -11.87 -13.19 -18.55
CA ALA A 510 -11.57 -12.29 -17.43
C ALA A 510 -10.31 -12.69 -16.66
N ASN A 511 -10.08 -13.99 -16.44
CA ASN A 511 -8.83 -14.48 -15.85
C ASN A 511 -7.63 -14.21 -16.75
N ALA A 512 -7.76 -14.44 -18.06
CA ALA A 512 -6.72 -14.16 -19.04
C ALA A 512 -6.34 -12.67 -19.04
N PHE A 513 -7.34 -11.76 -19.03
CA PHE A 513 -7.13 -10.32 -18.90
C PHE A 513 -6.38 -9.97 -17.61
N VAL A 514 -6.87 -10.43 -16.46
CA VAL A 514 -6.29 -10.08 -15.17
C VAL A 514 -4.89 -10.65 -15.01
N ASN A 515 -4.58 -11.81 -15.57
CA ASN A 515 -3.23 -12.39 -15.54
C ASN A 515 -2.18 -11.52 -16.26
N GLN A 516 -2.58 -10.65 -17.19
CA GLN A 516 -1.67 -9.70 -17.84
C GLN A 516 -1.28 -8.52 -16.94
N ARG A 517 -1.97 -8.30 -15.82
CA ARG A 517 -1.90 -7.03 -15.06
C ARG A 517 -0.49 -6.63 -14.61
N PHE A 518 0.28 -7.57 -14.04
CA PHE A 518 1.63 -7.29 -13.56
C PHE A 518 2.59 -7.06 -14.71
N HIS A 519 2.46 -7.84 -15.79
CA HIS A 519 3.27 -7.70 -17.00
C HIS A 519 3.07 -6.35 -17.68
N ARG A 520 1.86 -5.80 -17.60
CA ARG A 520 1.49 -4.54 -18.24
C ARG A 520 1.52 -3.33 -17.31
N GLY A 521 2.00 -3.50 -16.08
CA GLY A 521 2.26 -2.37 -15.19
C GLY A 521 1.03 -1.75 -14.54
N HIS A 522 -0.11 -2.46 -14.45
CA HIS A 522 -1.33 -1.97 -13.79
C HIS A 522 -1.91 -2.98 -12.79
N MET A 523 -2.66 -2.49 -11.79
CA MET A 523 -3.31 -3.33 -10.79
C MET A 523 -4.82 -3.31 -10.95
N VAL A 524 -5.41 -4.45 -11.27
CA VAL A 524 -6.85 -4.62 -11.44
C VAL A 524 -7.31 -5.94 -10.83
N TYR A 525 -8.59 -6.04 -10.50
CA TYR A 525 -9.19 -7.26 -9.95
C TYR A 525 -10.45 -7.66 -10.72
N ILE A 526 -10.72 -8.96 -10.72
CA ILE A 526 -12.03 -9.50 -11.11
C ILE A 526 -13.04 -9.20 -9.98
N ALA A 527 -14.28 -8.94 -10.37
CA ALA A 527 -15.46 -9.02 -9.54
C ALA A 527 -16.49 -9.93 -10.22
N GLY A 528 -17.30 -10.65 -9.44
CA GLY A 528 -18.16 -11.71 -9.96
C GLY A 528 -17.35 -12.74 -10.77
N GLU A 529 -17.93 -13.21 -11.86
CA GLU A 529 -17.30 -14.22 -12.73
C GLU A 529 -16.49 -13.60 -13.87
N ARG A 530 -16.98 -12.48 -14.45
CA ARG A 530 -16.47 -11.94 -15.72
C ARG A 530 -16.23 -10.43 -15.74
N THR A 531 -16.40 -9.75 -14.61
CA THR A 531 -16.28 -8.29 -14.55
C THR A 531 -14.85 -7.88 -14.19
N ILE A 532 -14.27 -6.99 -14.97
CA ILE A 532 -13.02 -6.30 -14.60
C ILE A 532 -13.38 -5.01 -13.88
N ARG A 533 -12.95 -4.86 -12.62
CA ARG A 533 -13.28 -3.70 -11.79
C ARG A 533 -12.07 -2.83 -11.48
N PHE A 534 -12.32 -1.53 -11.44
CA PHE A 534 -11.36 -0.47 -11.17
C PHE A 534 -11.85 0.40 -10.02
N ARG A 535 -10.90 0.80 -9.17
CA ARG A 535 -11.08 1.62 -7.97
C ARG A 535 -9.94 2.63 -7.91
N LEU A 536 -10.19 3.82 -8.43
CA LEU A 536 -9.28 4.94 -8.47
C LEU A 536 -9.14 5.64 -7.11
N GLN A 537 -8.22 6.59 -7.05
CA GLN A 537 -7.87 7.35 -5.86
C GLN A 537 -8.02 8.85 -6.17
N LEU A 538 -8.14 9.70 -5.15
CA LEU A 538 -8.11 11.17 -5.31
C LEU A 538 -6.80 11.68 -5.91
N ALA A 539 -5.70 10.95 -5.71
CA ALA A 539 -4.43 11.26 -6.36
C ALA A 539 -4.43 10.94 -7.87
N THR A 540 -5.49 10.31 -8.40
CA THR A 540 -5.61 9.98 -9.83
C THR A 540 -5.89 11.23 -10.64
N ARG A 541 -5.03 11.49 -11.63
CA ARG A 541 -5.17 12.60 -12.57
C ARG A 541 -5.72 12.09 -13.91
N PRO A 542 -6.25 12.98 -14.78
CA PRO A 542 -6.70 12.60 -16.12
C PRO A 542 -5.67 11.79 -16.91
N LYS A 543 -4.38 12.17 -16.84
CA LYS A 543 -3.31 11.42 -17.49
C LYS A 543 -3.11 9.99 -16.96
N ASP A 544 -3.35 9.77 -15.68
CA ASP A 544 -3.25 8.42 -15.10
C ASP A 544 -4.42 7.55 -15.60
N VAL A 545 -5.60 8.15 -15.83
CA VAL A 545 -6.74 7.49 -16.49
C VAL A 545 -6.42 7.14 -17.94
N GLU A 546 -5.85 8.07 -18.71
CA GLU A 546 -5.42 7.81 -20.10
C GLU A 546 -4.44 6.62 -20.19
N ILE A 547 -3.46 6.56 -19.27
CA ILE A 547 -2.51 5.44 -19.18
C ILE A 547 -3.26 4.14 -18.86
N ALA A 548 -4.16 4.14 -17.87
CA ALA A 548 -4.92 2.95 -17.51
C ALA A 548 -5.73 2.41 -18.71
N PHE A 549 -6.40 3.29 -19.45
CA PHE A 549 -7.18 2.89 -20.64
C PHE A 549 -6.30 2.47 -21.82
N SER A 550 -5.10 3.03 -21.99
CA SER A 550 -4.12 2.50 -22.96
C SER A 550 -3.78 1.05 -22.67
N VAL A 551 -3.45 0.74 -21.40
CA VAL A 551 -3.10 -0.62 -21.01
C VAL A 551 -4.28 -1.58 -21.15
N ILE A 552 -5.51 -1.12 -20.87
CA ILE A 552 -6.73 -1.91 -21.10
C ILE A 552 -6.83 -2.29 -22.59
N ARG A 553 -6.72 -1.31 -23.50
CA ARG A 553 -6.77 -1.54 -24.95
C ARG A 553 -5.70 -2.53 -25.42
N GLU A 554 -4.45 -2.31 -25.02
CA GLU A 554 -3.34 -3.23 -25.34
C GLU A 554 -3.57 -4.66 -24.83
N THR A 555 -4.27 -4.81 -23.69
CA THR A 555 -4.62 -6.13 -23.15
C THR A 555 -5.72 -6.79 -23.97
N LEU A 556 -6.73 -6.03 -24.39
CA LEU A 556 -7.82 -6.53 -25.22
C LEU A 556 -7.34 -6.89 -26.63
N ASP A 557 -6.51 -6.06 -27.26
CA ASP A 557 -5.88 -6.34 -28.56
C ASP A 557 -5.11 -7.67 -28.49
N TRP A 558 -4.32 -7.86 -27.44
CA TRP A 558 -3.57 -9.09 -27.24
C TRP A 558 -4.47 -10.32 -27.09
N LEU A 559 -5.57 -10.21 -26.34
CA LEU A 559 -6.55 -11.29 -26.20
C LEU A 559 -7.26 -11.61 -27.52
N GLN A 560 -7.53 -10.61 -28.36
CA GLN A 560 -8.09 -10.82 -29.70
C GLN A 560 -7.12 -11.57 -30.62
N GLU A 561 -5.83 -11.26 -30.51
CA GLU A 561 -4.79 -11.89 -31.33
C GLU A 561 -4.44 -13.31 -30.88
N HIS A 562 -4.39 -13.57 -29.57
CA HIS A 562 -3.81 -14.80 -28.99
C HIS A 562 -4.83 -15.73 -28.34
N GLY A 563 -6.06 -15.27 -28.11
CA GLY A 563 -7.07 -16.02 -27.34
C GLY A 563 -6.71 -16.17 -25.85
N THR A 564 -7.47 -17.01 -25.14
CA THR A 564 -7.31 -17.25 -23.70
C THR A 564 -6.26 -18.32 -23.37
N GLU A 565 -6.05 -19.29 -24.27
CA GLU A 565 -5.19 -20.46 -24.05
C GLU A 565 -3.71 -20.08 -23.81
N ALA A 566 -3.23 -19.01 -24.44
CA ALA A 566 -1.86 -18.51 -24.26
C ALA A 566 -1.54 -18.15 -22.79
N THR A 567 -2.54 -17.75 -22.00
CA THR A 567 -2.32 -17.41 -20.58
C THR A 567 -2.16 -18.62 -19.66
N ASN A 568 -2.61 -19.81 -20.08
CA ASN A 568 -2.58 -21.03 -19.27
C ASN A 568 -1.23 -21.78 -19.37
N HIS A 569 -0.44 -21.51 -20.41
CA HIS A 569 0.85 -22.17 -20.65
C HIS A 569 2.06 -21.38 -20.15
N GLY A 570 1.84 -20.23 -19.51
CA GLY A 570 2.92 -19.31 -19.16
C GLY A 570 3.48 -18.55 -20.37
N ASP A 571 2.83 -18.65 -21.54
CA ASP A 571 3.05 -17.82 -22.72
C ASP A 571 2.42 -16.44 -22.51
N TYR A 572 2.89 -15.77 -21.45
CA TYR A 572 2.68 -14.34 -21.28
C TYR A 572 3.45 -13.63 -22.38
N ALA A 573 2.83 -12.64 -23.02
CA ALA A 573 3.38 -11.90 -24.14
C ALA A 573 4.82 -11.40 -23.87
N TRP A 574 5.79 -12.23 -24.26
CA TRP A 574 7.14 -11.88 -24.61
C TRP A 574 7.44 -12.73 -25.82
N GLN A 575 7.60 -12.09 -26.98
CA GLN A 575 8.36 -12.72 -28.05
C GLN A 575 9.71 -13.17 -27.46
N GLU A 576 10.13 -14.38 -27.82
CA GLU A 576 11.18 -15.20 -27.19
C GLU A 576 12.33 -14.47 -26.46
N PRO A 577 12.81 -14.99 -25.32
CA PRO A 577 14.05 -14.53 -24.73
C PRO A 577 15.22 -14.84 -25.68
N VAL A 578 16.05 -13.83 -25.96
CA VAL A 578 17.35 -14.04 -26.62
C VAL A 578 18.16 -15.04 -25.78
N PRO A 579 18.82 -16.04 -26.40
CA PRO A 579 19.62 -17.03 -25.67
C PRO A 579 20.65 -16.34 -24.78
N THR A 580 20.62 -16.67 -23.49
CA THR A 580 21.55 -16.20 -22.44
C THR A 580 22.97 -16.79 -22.57
N SER A 581 23.35 -17.25 -23.75
CA SER A 581 24.71 -17.73 -24.03
C SER A 581 25.48 -16.74 -24.91
N LEU A 582 25.68 -15.52 -24.41
CA LEU A 582 26.75 -14.65 -24.89
C LEU A 582 27.90 -14.76 -23.90
N LYS A 583 28.97 -15.47 -24.32
CA LYS A 583 30.26 -15.34 -23.64
C LYS A 583 30.66 -13.86 -23.68
N VAL A 584 30.88 -13.30 -22.51
CA VAL A 584 31.40 -11.95 -22.34
C VAL A 584 32.75 -11.86 -23.07
N PRO A 585 32.99 -10.85 -23.93
CA PRO A 585 34.27 -10.68 -24.57
C PRO A 585 35.31 -10.29 -23.53
N GLU A 586 36.42 -11.02 -23.47
CA GLU A 586 37.49 -10.82 -22.48
C GLU A 586 38.50 -9.73 -22.91
N GLY A 587 38.26 -9.05 -24.04
CA GLY A 587 39.12 -7.95 -24.49
C GLY A 587 38.59 -7.15 -25.70
N PRO A 588 39.29 -6.06 -26.07
CA PRO A 588 38.87 -5.08 -27.08
C PRO A 588 38.66 -5.66 -28.49
N ASP A 589 39.41 -6.72 -28.84
CA ASP A 589 39.38 -7.32 -30.18
C ASP A 589 38.15 -8.20 -30.47
N ASP A 590 37.37 -8.58 -29.45
CA ASP A 590 36.14 -9.37 -29.63
C ASP A 590 34.88 -8.51 -29.84
N LEU A 591 34.95 -7.19 -29.61
CA LEU A 591 33.86 -6.24 -29.90
C LEU A 591 33.55 -6.11 -31.40
N ALA A 592 34.54 -6.36 -32.26
CA ALA A 592 34.40 -6.29 -33.71
C ALA A 592 33.66 -7.50 -34.32
N LYS A 593 33.49 -8.58 -33.55
CA LYS A 593 32.82 -9.83 -33.98
C LYS A 593 31.37 -9.94 -33.51
N VAL A 594 30.90 -8.96 -32.74
CA VAL A 594 29.51 -8.87 -32.27
C VAL A 594 28.62 -8.55 -33.48
N ASP A 595 27.61 -9.39 -33.73
CA ASP A 595 26.61 -9.15 -34.78
C ASP A 595 25.67 -8.02 -34.36
N TRP A 596 26.17 -6.79 -34.47
CA TRP A 596 25.41 -5.59 -34.18
C TRP A 596 24.16 -5.47 -35.06
N ALA A 597 24.18 -6.01 -36.28
CA ALA A 597 23.03 -6.04 -37.17
C ALA A 597 21.95 -7.04 -36.68
N GLY A 598 22.36 -8.16 -36.12
CA GLY A 598 21.51 -9.11 -35.38
C GLY A 598 20.84 -8.49 -34.16
N ILE A 599 21.61 -7.76 -33.36
CA ILE A 599 21.10 -7.05 -32.17
C ILE A 599 20.11 -5.96 -32.57
N LEU A 600 20.36 -5.23 -33.68
CA LEU A 600 19.49 -4.16 -34.16
C LEU A 600 18.22 -4.68 -34.85
N ARG A 601 18.22 -5.90 -35.42
CA ARG A 601 17.00 -6.60 -35.90
C ARG A 601 15.98 -6.85 -34.80
N HIS A 602 16.42 -6.92 -33.54
CA HIS A 602 15.55 -7.22 -32.39
C HIS A 602 14.86 -5.97 -31.81
N PHE A 603 15.30 -4.75 -32.17
CA PHE A 603 14.78 -3.48 -31.65
C PHE A 603 13.82 -2.73 -32.59
N GLY A 604 13.34 -3.38 -33.66
CA GLY A 604 12.29 -2.83 -34.51
C GLY A 604 11.92 -3.78 -35.63
N GLN A 605 10.68 -4.28 -35.63
CA GLN A 605 10.13 -4.98 -36.78
C GLN A 605 9.93 -3.97 -37.91
N LEU A 606 10.80 -4.02 -38.92
CA LEU A 606 10.56 -3.39 -40.22
C LEU A 606 9.95 -4.46 -41.14
N ASP A 607 8.88 -4.12 -41.85
CA ASP A 607 8.28 -5.02 -42.82
C ASP A 607 9.11 -5.13 -44.11
N SER A 608 8.77 -6.09 -44.97
CA SER A 608 9.51 -6.40 -46.21
C SER A 608 9.59 -5.24 -47.22
N VAL A 609 8.77 -4.20 -47.05
CA VAL A 609 8.83 -2.96 -47.86
C VAL A 609 9.88 -2.01 -47.30
N GLN A 610 10.04 -1.97 -45.97
CA GLN A 610 11.02 -1.15 -45.26
C GLN A 610 12.46 -1.71 -45.31
N GLN A 611 12.62 -3.02 -45.47
CA GLN A 611 13.94 -3.65 -45.65
C GLN A 611 14.62 -3.20 -46.96
N LYS A 612 13.85 -2.96 -48.03
CA LYS A 612 14.36 -2.41 -49.29
C LYS A 612 14.78 -0.94 -49.22
N ALA A 613 14.25 -0.17 -48.25
CA ALA A 613 14.68 1.20 -48.02
C ALA A 613 15.98 1.26 -47.20
N PHE A 614 16.18 0.32 -46.27
CA PHE A 614 17.38 0.24 -45.43
C PHE A 614 18.60 -0.27 -46.21
N ASP A 615 18.40 -1.20 -47.14
CA ASP A 615 19.49 -1.78 -47.94
C ASP A 615 19.96 -0.87 -49.10
N HIS A 616 19.20 0.18 -49.46
CA HIS A 616 19.47 0.90 -50.71
C HIS A 616 19.78 2.39 -50.64
N GLU A 617 19.59 3.12 -49.56
CA GLU A 617 20.05 4.52 -49.47
C GLU A 617 19.99 5.00 -48.02
N ILE A 618 21.16 5.30 -47.43
CA ILE A 618 21.46 6.16 -46.26
C ILE A 618 22.56 5.50 -45.41
N GLY A 619 23.81 5.92 -45.63
CA GLY A 619 24.97 5.51 -44.82
C GLY A 619 25.03 6.21 -43.44
N PRO A 620 26.07 5.90 -42.64
CA PRO A 620 26.20 6.26 -41.21
C PRO A 620 26.37 7.76 -40.88
N HIS A 621 26.13 8.66 -41.83
CA HIS A 621 26.50 10.08 -41.72
C HIS A 621 25.33 11.06 -41.55
N ASP A 622 24.08 10.62 -41.51
CA ASP A 622 22.95 11.53 -41.22
C ASP A 622 21.89 10.93 -40.25
N PRO A 623 22.22 10.87 -38.93
CA PRO A 623 21.28 10.41 -37.90
C PRO A 623 20.04 11.31 -37.80
N VAL A 624 20.17 12.59 -38.15
CA VAL A 624 19.10 13.60 -38.05
C VAL A 624 18.12 13.46 -39.21
N GLY A 625 18.61 13.14 -40.41
CA GLY A 625 17.80 12.80 -41.58
C GLY A 625 17.00 11.51 -41.38
N TRP A 626 17.63 10.46 -40.87
CA TRP A 626 16.94 9.22 -40.50
C TRP A 626 15.87 9.46 -39.42
N PHE A 627 16.20 10.22 -38.37
CA PHE A 627 15.23 10.58 -37.33
C PHE A 627 14.05 11.38 -37.88
N ARG A 628 14.29 12.36 -38.75
CA ARG A 628 13.21 13.19 -39.33
C ARG A 628 12.24 12.35 -40.15
N THR A 629 12.74 11.36 -40.87
CA THR A 629 11.91 10.45 -41.68
C THR A 629 11.15 9.48 -40.78
N ALA A 630 11.84 8.81 -39.84
CA ALA A 630 11.23 7.85 -38.92
C ALA A 630 10.21 8.48 -37.94
N ASN A 631 10.43 9.73 -37.49
CA ASN A 631 9.49 10.47 -36.65
C ASN A 631 8.25 10.92 -37.45
N LYS A 632 8.43 11.38 -38.70
CA LYS A 632 7.30 11.71 -39.58
C LYS A 632 6.36 10.52 -39.82
N GLU A 633 6.91 9.31 -39.77
CA GLU A 633 6.18 8.06 -39.96
C GLU A 633 5.77 7.40 -38.63
N GLY A 634 5.97 8.08 -37.48
CA GLY A 634 5.58 7.60 -36.16
C GLY A 634 6.42 6.45 -35.59
N ARG A 635 7.51 6.05 -36.26
CA ARG A 635 8.31 4.86 -35.93
C ARG A 635 9.33 5.08 -34.81
N VAL A 636 9.76 6.32 -34.57
CA VAL A 636 10.79 6.65 -33.55
C VAL A 636 10.46 7.97 -32.87
N THR A 637 10.38 7.98 -31.53
CA THR A 637 10.19 9.22 -30.75
C THR A 637 11.49 9.99 -30.55
N TRP A 638 11.41 11.30 -30.30
CA TRP A 638 12.60 12.11 -30.00
C TRP A 638 13.37 11.61 -28.78
N LEU A 639 12.65 11.04 -27.80
CA LEU A 639 13.25 10.46 -26.60
C LEU A 639 14.01 9.17 -26.92
N THR A 640 13.49 8.33 -27.83
CA THR A 640 14.15 7.10 -28.30
C THR A 640 15.44 7.43 -29.06
N PHE A 641 15.43 8.48 -29.88
CA PHE A 641 16.61 8.96 -30.59
C PHE A 641 17.68 9.54 -29.64
N LEU A 642 17.26 10.28 -28.61
CA LEU A 642 18.18 10.79 -27.57
C LEU A 642 18.78 9.66 -26.73
N ARG A 643 18.03 8.58 -26.45
CA ARG A 643 18.53 7.38 -25.76
C ARG A 643 19.51 6.59 -26.62
N TYR A 644 19.24 6.47 -27.93
CA TYR A 644 20.17 5.86 -28.89
C TYR A 644 21.50 6.60 -28.94
N LEU A 645 21.46 7.94 -29.00
CA LEU A 645 22.67 8.76 -28.91
C LEU A 645 23.36 8.61 -27.54
N ALA A 646 22.61 8.62 -26.43
CA ALA A 646 23.18 8.48 -25.09
C ALA A 646 23.83 7.11 -24.84
N ALA A 647 23.28 6.03 -25.37
CA ALA A 647 23.83 4.67 -25.24
C ALA A 647 25.08 4.47 -26.10
N LYS A 648 25.12 5.05 -27.31
CA LYS A 648 26.30 4.98 -28.20
C LYS A 648 27.50 5.78 -27.66
N HIS A 649 27.25 6.74 -26.77
CA HIS A 649 28.26 7.63 -26.19
C HIS A 649 28.48 7.43 -24.67
N ALA A 650 27.96 6.35 -24.07
CA ALA A 650 28.06 6.13 -22.63
C ALA A 650 29.39 5.44 -22.23
N PRO A 651 30.07 5.88 -21.15
CA PRO A 651 31.27 5.21 -20.66
C PRO A 651 31.07 3.76 -20.23
N VAL A 652 32.08 2.91 -20.48
CA VAL A 652 32.15 1.48 -20.12
C VAL A 652 32.91 1.31 -18.81
N LEU A 653 32.46 0.39 -17.93
CA LEU A 653 33.13 0.13 -16.65
C LEU A 653 34.06 -1.09 -16.75
N VAL A 654 35.32 -0.92 -16.35
CA VAL A 654 36.35 -1.98 -16.33
C VAL A 654 37.03 -2.05 -14.97
N GLY A 655 37.46 -3.24 -14.55
CA GLY A 655 38.27 -3.38 -13.34
C GLY A 655 39.69 -2.86 -13.56
N LEU A 656 40.22 -2.10 -12.62
CA LEU A 656 41.57 -1.54 -12.68
C LEU A 656 42.57 -2.52 -12.07
N THR A 657 43.45 -3.07 -12.91
CA THR A 657 44.55 -3.95 -12.47
C THR A 657 45.86 -3.16 -12.29
N PRO A 658 46.86 -3.69 -11.57
CA PRO A 658 48.18 -3.06 -11.47
C PRO A 658 48.86 -2.82 -12.84
N GLU A 659 48.59 -3.65 -13.84
CA GLU A 659 49.11 -3.47 -15.20
C GLU A 659 48.43 -2.29 -15.91
N MET A 660 47.09 -2.18 -15.78
CA MET A 660 46.32 -1.07 -16.32
C MET A 660 46.62 0.26 -15.63
N TRP A 661 47.03 0.24 -14.36
CA TRP A 661 47.46 1.45 -13.64
C TRP A 661 48.56 2.19 -14.39
N GLU A 662 49.57 1.48 -14.91
CA GLU A 662 50.68 2.12 -15.61
C GLU A 662 50.27 2.77 -16.94
N GLU A 663 49.14 2.35 -17.53
CA GLU A 663 48.56 2.94 -18.73
C GLU A 663 47.72 4.20 -18.41
N TYR A 664 46.92 4.15 -17.35
CA TYR A 664 45.93 5.19 -17.06
C TYR A 664 46.30 6.16 -15.91
N ARG A 665 47.41 5.95 -15.19
CA ARG A 665 47.79 6.74 -13.99
C ARG A 665 47.77 8.24 -14.24
N GLU A 666 48.26 8.71 -15.39
CA GLU A 666 48.34 10.16 -15.68
C GLU A 666 46.94 10.77 -15.83
N GLN A 667 46.02 10.09 -16.52
CA GLN A 667 44.63 10.53 -16.66
C GLN A 667 43.85 10.45 -15.35
N ILE A 668 44.11 9.42 -14.53
CA ILE A 668 43.49 9.27 -13.20
C ILE A 668 43.93 10.41 -12.30
N MET A 669 45.23 10.74 -12.26
CA MET A 669 45.75 11.83 -11.43
C MET A 669 45.30 13.20 -11.91
N GLU A 670 45.21 13.42 -13.22
CA GLU A 670 44.61 14.64 -13.78
C GLU A 670 43.14 14.80 -13.36
N LEU A 671 42.39 13.70 -13.44
CA LEU A 671 40.99 13.67 -13.02
C LEU A 671 40.84 13.91 -11.50
N GLU A 672 41.63 13.25 -10.67
CA GLU A 672 41.70 13.43 -9.21
C GLU A 672 41.92 14.90 -8.84
N HIS A 673 42.92 15.53 -9.46
CA HIS A 673 43.23 16.95 -9.23
C HIS A 673 42.11 17.90 -9.69
N SER A 674 41.34 17.51 -10.71
CA SER A 674 40.20 18.30 -11.19
C SER A 674 38.95 18.17 -10.30
N ILE A 675 38.78 17.02 -9.63
CA ILE A 675 37.58 16.69 -8.85
C ILE A 675 37.69 17.23 -7.42
N TYR A 676 38.85 17.04 -6.80
CA TYR A 676 39.05 17.29 -5.38
C TYR A 676 39.89 18.54 -5.13
N GLU A 677 39.55 19.28 -4.09
CA GLU A 677 40.36 20.38 -3.59
C GLU A 677 41.73 19.87 -3.06
N PRO A 678 42.82 20.67 -3.07
CA PRO A 678 44.17 20.21 -2.71
C PRO A 678 44.29 19.52 -1.34
N ALA A 679 43.42 19.85 -0.38
CA ALA A 679 43.39 19.22 0.94
C ALA A 679 42.77 17.80 0.96
N ARG A 680 42.20 17.33 -0.16
CA ARG A 680 41.50 16.06 -0.34
C ARG A 680 42.04 15.21 -1.49
N GLN A 681 42.95 15.75 -2.28
CA GLN A 681 43.60 15.00 -3.34
C GLN A 681 44.46 13.91 -2.70
N ASP A 682 44.20 12.67 -3.10
CA ASP A 682 45.04 11.55 -2.70
C ASP A 682 46.30 11.47 -3.59
N SER A 683 47.42 11.07 -3.01
CA SER A 683 48.69 10.99 -3.75
C SER A 683 48.71 9.77 -4.68
N GLU A 684 49.52 9.85 -5.74
CA GLU A 684 49.70 8.72 -6.67
C GLU A 684 50.15 7.45 -5.93
N GLU A 685 51.06 7.58 -4.96
CA GLU A 685 51.53 6.44 -4.15
C GLU A 685 50.41 5.84 -3.30
N PHE A 686 49.48 6.65 -2.81
CA PHE A 686 48.34 6.18 -2.02
C PHE A 686 47.37 5.39 -2.90
N LEU A 687 46.94 5.95 -4.03
CA LEU A 687 46.02 5.29 -4.96
C LEU A 687 46.62 4.01 -5.56
N ARG A 688 47.90 4.04 -5.93
CA ARG A 688 48.64 2.84 -6.36
C ARG A 688 48.62 1.76 -5.27
N GLY A 689 48.80 2.13 -4.01
CA GLY A 689 48.73 1.21 -2.88
C GLY A 689 47.37 0.54 -2.70
N ILE A 690 46.27 1.16 -3.14
CA ILE A 690 44.93 0.55 -3.19
C ILE A 690 44.84 -0.46 -4.33
N VAL A 691 45.33 -0.10 -5.52
CA VAL A 691 45.31 -0.98 -6.72
C VAL A 691 46.15 -2.24 -6.51
N GLU A 692 47.25 -2.14 -5.77
CA GLU A 692 48.13 -3.27 -5.43
C GLU A 692 47.63 -4.10 -4.23
N ALA A 693 46.54 -3.69 -3.56
CA ALA A 693 46.05 -4.39 -2.38
C ALA A 693 45.34 -5.72 -2.72
N ASP A 694 45.57 -6.74 -1.88
CA ASP A 694 44.85 -8.01 -1.95
C ASP A 694 43.35 -7.80 -1.70
N ARG A 695 42.50 -8.41 -2.54
CA ARG A 695 41.04 -8.25 -2.57
C ARG A 695 40.56 -6.79 -2.77
N GLN A 696 41.33 -5.98 -3.50
CA GLN A 696 40.92 -4.64 -3.94
C GLN A 696 39.74 -4.68 -4.92
N LEU A 697 39.00 -3.58 -4.98
CA LEU A 697 37.89 -3.33 -5.91
C LEU A 697 38.00 -1.92 -6.50
N CYS A 698 38.90 -1.78 -7.46
CA CYS A 698 39.17 -0.56 -8.21
C CYS A 698 38.54 -0.67 -9.60
N ILE A 699 37.81 0.37 -10.02
CA ILE A 699 37.01 0.37 -11.25
C ILE A 699 37.30 1.67 -12.00
N LEU A 700 37.54 1.58 -13.31
CA LEU A 700 37.58 2.72 -14.23
C LEU A 700 36.30 2.77 -15.07
N ALA A 701 35.86 3.99 -15.38
CA ALA A 701 34.91 4.27 -16.44
C ALA A 701 35.65 4.86 -17.62
N LEU A 702 35.64 4.19 -18.77
CA LEU A 702 36.31 4.64 -19.99
C LEU A 702 35.27 5.15 -21.00
N SER A 703 35.50 6.33 -21.59
CA SER A 703 34.70 6.83 -22.71
C SER A 703 34.80 5.89 -23.93
N PRO A 704 33.89 6.00 -24.91
CA PRO A 704 34.03 5.26 -26.17
C PRO A 704 35.37 5.49 -26.89
N GLU A 705 35.99 6.64 -26.66
CA GLU A 705 37.30 7.03 -27.19
C GLU A 705 38.48 6.51 -26.35
N GLY A 706 38.22 5.84 -25.22
CA GLY A 706 39.22 5.22 -24.35
C GLY A 706 39.79 6.13 -23.25
N GLU A 707 39.17 7.29 -23.02
CA GLU A 707 39.61 8.27 -22.00
C GLU A 707 38.92 8.01 -20.64
N VAL A 708 39.59 8.34 -19.53
CA VAL A 708 39.03 8.13 -18.18
C VAL A 708 37.89 9.12 -17.89
N ALA A 709 36.65 8.63 -17.88
CA ALA A 709 35.44 9.37 -17.55
C ALA A 709 35.09 9.34 -16.05
N GLY A 710 35.68 8.42 -15.28
CA GLY A 710 35.45 8.27 -13.84
C GLY A 710 36.18 7.07 -13.24
N TYR A 711 36.20 6.97 -11.91
CA TYR A 711 36.82 5.86 -11.19
C TYR A 711 36.15 5.58 -9.83
N SER A 712 36.47 4.42 -9.26
CA SER A 712 36.12 4.02 -7.90
C SER A 712 37.29 3.24 -7.30
N PHE A 713 37.85 3.68 -6.16
CA PHE A 713 38.96 3.03 -5.46
C PHE A 713 38.50 2.42 -4.14
N SER A 714 38.79 1.13 -3.91
CA SER A 714 38.40 0.43 -2.69
C SER A 714 39.30 -0.74 -2.39
N ALA A 715 39.54 -0.97 -1.10
CA ALA A 715 40.31 -2.12 -0.63
C ALA A 715 39.82 -2.54 0.77
N PRO A 716 40.22 -3.71 1.29
CA PRO A 716 39.91 -4.11 2.66
C PRO A 716 40.29 -3.00 3.65
N ILE A 717 39.47 -2.78 4.69
CA ILE A 717 39.64 -1.66 5.63
C ILE A 717 41.04 -1.61 6.29
N LYS A 718 41.69 -2.77 6.44
CA LYS A 718 43.07 -2.91 6.97
C LYS A 718 44.10 -2.04 6.23
N ASN A 719 43.88 -1.79 4.93
CA ASN A 719 44.76 -0.99 4.09
C ASN A 719 44.68 0.51 4.40
N PHE A 720 43.69 0.95 5.16
CA PHE A 720 43.44 2.35 5.50
C PHE A 720 43.75 2.66 6.97
N SER A 721 44.68 1.92 7.58
CA SER A 721 45.05 2.04 9.00
C SER A 721 45.58 3.40 9.43
N LYS A 722 45.92 4.29 8.49
CA LYS A 722 46.37 5.66 8.75
C LYS A 722 45.28 6.71 8.47
N VAL A 723 44.12 6.29 7.96
CA VAL A 723 42.99 7.17 7.63
C VAL A 723 42.06 7.26 8.83
N ARG A 724 41.71 8.48 9.22
CA ARG A 724 40.73 8.76 10.28
C ARG A 724 39.35 8.24 9.87
N GLY A 725 38.64 7.57 10.77
CA GLY A 725 37.50 6.71 10.42
C GLY A 725 37.93 5.25 10.40
N PRO A 726 38.51 4.73 9.30
CA PRO A 726 38.99 3.35 9.23
C PRO A 726 39.92 2.91 10.35
N HIS A 727 40.86 3.77 10.77
CA HIS A 727 41.77 3.49 11.88
C HIS A 727 41.05 3.20 13.21
N GLU A 728 39.87 3.79 13.39
CA GLU A 728 39.06 3.72 14.61
C GLU A 728 37.88 2.74 14.48
N ASP A 729 37.74 2.06 13.33
CA ASP A 729 36.61 1.17 13.05
C ASP A 729 36.76 -0.17 13.79
N PRO A 730 35.74 -0.64 14.53
CA PRO A 730 35.83 -1.89 15.30
C PRO A 730 35.99 -3.15 14.43
N GLU A 731 35.66 -3.08 13.14
CA GLU A 731 35.86 -4.17 12.18
C GLU A 731 37.26 -4.17 11.54
N MET A 732 38.14 -3.25 11.97
CA MET A 732 39.52 -3.18 11.51
C MET A 732 40.26 -4.50 11.76
N GLY A 733 40.88 -5.03 10.70
CA GLY A 733 41.65 -6.28 10.74
C GLY A 733 40.82 -7.58 10.67
N ARG A 734 39.48 -7.53 10.68
CA ARG A 734 38.61 -8.72 10.67
C ARG A 734 38.41 -9.36 9.29
N GLY A 735 38.79 -8.66 8.22
CA GLY A 735 38.69 -9.16 6.84
C GLY A 735 37.27 -9.19 6.24
N THR A 736 36.27 -8.72 6.99
CA THR A 736 34.83 -8.66 6.66
C THR A 736 34.39 -7.33 6.06
N THR A 737 35.25 -6.30 6.10
CA THR A 737 34.85 -4.94 5.75
C THR A 737 35.71 -4.37 4.62
N LEU A 738 35.05 -3.88 3.57
CA LEU A 738 35.66 -3.12 2.49
C LEU A 738 35.56 -1.62 2.81
N TYR A 739 36.63 -0.86 2.59
CA TYR A 739 36.59 0.59 2.66
C TYR A 739 36.59 1.19 1.25
N SER A 740 35.57 1.98 0.96
CA SER A 740 35.47 2.78 -0.26
C SER A 740 36.21 4.09 -0.03
N ALA A 741 37.37 4.24 -0.64
CA ALA A 741 38.19 5.44 -0.52
C ALA A 741 37.59 6.57 -1.37
N ASP A 742 37.57 6.37 -2.70
CA ASP A 742 37.20 7.43 -3.65
C ASP A 742 36.25 6.94 -4.72
N ILE A 743 35.37 7.85 -5.15
CA ILE A 743 34.54 7.69 -6.35
C ILE A 743 34.52 9.05 -7.04
N GLY A 744 35.22 9.12 -8.17
CA GLY A 744 35.39 10.33 -8.97
C GLY A 744 34.66 10.23 -10.32
N VAL A 745 34.06 11.33 -10.77
CA VAL A 745 33.42 11.44 -12.09
C VAL A 745 33.81 12.77 -12.74
N HIS A 746 34.31 12.69 -13.97
CA HIS A 746 34.69 13.84 -14.79
C HIS A 746 33.48 14.75 -15.04
N SER A 747 33.69 16.07 -15.07
CA SER A 747 32.61 17.07 -15.11
C SER A 747 31.60 16.83 -16.23
N ASP A 748 32.10 16.43 -17.40
CA ASP A 748 31.30 16.25 -18.62
C ASP A 748 30.34 15.05 -18.53
N TYR A 749 30.58 14.14 -17.59
CA TYR A 749 29.75 12.96 -17.35
C TYR A 749 28.92 13.07 -16.06
N ARG A 750 29.00 14.19 -15.33
CA ARG A 750 28.17 14.43 -14.14
C ARG A 750 26.70 14.60 -14.54
N GLY A 751 25.80 14.07 -13.73
CA GLY A 751 24.36 14.07 -14.02
C GLY A 751 23.90 12.98 -15.00
N MET A 752 24.81 12.20 -15.59
CA MET A 752 24.49 11.07 -16.48
C MET A 752 24.36 9.72 -15.75
N GLY A 753 24.39 9.73 -14.41
CA GLY A 753 24.27 8.52 -13.58
C GLY A 753 25.55 7.67 -13.44
N LEU A 754 26.71 8.15 -13.93
CA LEU A 754 27.96 7.37 -13.91
C LEU A 754 28.44 7.01 -12.49
N GLY A 755 28.34 7.94 -11.52
CA GLY A 755 28.71 7.66 -10.13
C GLY A 755 27.85 6.58 -9.46
N LEU A 756 26.57 6.50 -9.82
CA LEU A 756 25.68 5.43 -9.36
C LEU A 756 26.09 4.07 -9.97
N ARG A 757 26.44 4.04 -11.25
CA ARG A 757 26.93 2.82 -11.93
C ARG A 757 28.23 2.31 -11.29
N LEU A 758 29.19 3.20 -11.01
CA LEU A 758 30.42 2.87 -10.30
C LEU A 758 30.13 2.29 -8.91
N LYS A 759 29.24 2.94 -8.14
CA LYS A 759 28.86 2.46 -6.80
C LYS A 759 28.16 1.10 -6.83
N ARG A 760 27.22 0.89 -7.76
CA ARG A 760 26.50 -0.39 -7.92
C ARG A 760 27.47 -1.54 -8.14
N ARG A 761 28.43 -1.34 -9.06
CA ARG A 761 29.44 -2.34 -9.38
C ARG A 761 30.34 -2.66 -8.18
N GLN A 762 30.73 -1.64 -7.41
CA GLN A 762 31.48 -1.81 -6.16
C GLN A 762 30.70 -2.67 -5.14
N VAL A 763 29.40 -2.40 -4.93
CA VAL A 763 28.55 -3.16 -3.99
C VAL A 763 28.38 -4.62 -4.42
N GLU A 764 28.12 -4.86 -5.70
CA GLU A 764 27.93 -6.19 -6.27
C GLU A 764 29.19 -7.06 -6.12
N GLN A 765 30.35 -6.51 -6.48
CA GLN A 765 31.62 -7.22 -6.36
C GLN A 765 32.02 -7.42 -4.89
N ALA A 766 31.75 -6.47 -4.00
CA ALA A 766 32.04 -6.64 -2.58
C ALA A 766 31.26 -7.81 -1.97
N ARG A 767 30.00 -8.02 -2.37
CA ARG A 767 29.21 -9.19 -1.98
C ARG A 767 29.80 -10.49 -2.50
N GLN A 768 30.19 -10.52 -3.77
CA GLN A 768 30.82 -11.70 -4.39
C GLN A 768 32.12 -12.08 -3.70
N LEU A 769 32.89 -11.09 -3.24
CA LEU A 769 34.12 -11.30 -2.47
C LEU A 769 33.89 -11.61 -0.99
N GLY A 770 32.64 -11.76 -0.54
CA GLY A 770 32.31 -12.16 0.84
C GLY A 770 32.51 -11.08 1.90
N PHE A 771 32.47 -9.80 1.54
CA PHE A 771 32.44 -8.72 2.53
C PHE A 771 31.04 -8.60 3.16
N SER A 772 31.00 -8.31 4.46
CA SER A 772 29.78 -8.07 5.25
C SER A 772 29.39 -6.59 5.29
N PHE A 773 30.36 -5.68 5.10
CA PHE A 773 30.13 -4.23 5.14
C PHE A 773 30.97 -3.49 4.10
N ILE A 774 30.46 -2.36 3.61
CA ILE A 774 31.24 -1.30 2.99
C ILE A 774 31.24 -0.09 3.92
N ARG A 775 32.41 0.45 4.26
CA ARG A 775 32.58 1.70 5.01
C ARG A 775 33.08 2.79 4.08
N SER A 776 32.76 4.04 4.38
CA SER A 776 33.42 5.20 3.73
C SER A 776 33.25 6.46 4.58
N ARG A 777 33.87 7.54 4.12
CA ARG A 777 33.83 8.85 4.75
C ARG A 777 33.50 9.92 3.71
N ASN A 778 32.44 10.70 3.95
CA ASN A 778 31.97 11.75 3.03
C ASN A 778 31.98 13.12 3.72
N ARG A 779 32.37 14.20 3.03
CA ARG A 779 32.29 15.57 3.55
C ARG A 779 30.88 16.15 3.37
N ILE A 780 30.33 16.80 4.40
CA ILE A 780 28.90 17.15 4.50
C ILE A 780 28.44 18.23 3.48
N ASP A 781 29.34 19.05 2.93
CA ASP A 781 28.94 20.19 2.07
C ASP A 781 29.31 20.04 0.60
N SER A 782 30.32 19.21 0.28
CA SER A 782 30.89 19.08 -1.06
C SER A 782 30.63 17.74 -1.74
N THR A 783 29.98 16.79 -1.05
CA THR A 783 29.73 15.43 -1.57
C THR A 783 28.26 14.98 -1.46
N ALA A 784 27.31 15.92 -1.49
CA ALA A 784 25.88 15.65 -1.36
C ALA A 784 25.36 14.59 -2.37
N ALA A 785 25.82 14.64 -3.63
CA ALA A 785 25.44 13.66 -4.65
C ALA A 785 25.88 12.22 -4.29
N MET A 786 27.08 12.05 -3.72
CA MET A 786 27.56 10.73 -3.28
C MET A 786 26.85 10.26 -2.01
N MET A 787 26.46 11.17 -1.13
CA MET A 787 25.67 10.83 0.06
C MET A 787 24.29 10.29 -0.32
N LEU A 788 23.61 10.93 -1.30
CA LEU A 788 22.35 10.43 -1.86
C LEU A 788 22.51 9.03 -2.49
N ILE A 789 23.60 8.81 -3.23
CA ILE A 789 23.91 7.50 -3.81
C ILE A 789 24.09 6.46 -2.69
N ASN A 790 24.86 6.76 -1.65
CA ASN A 790 25.10 5.82 -0.54
C ASN A 790 23.80 5.49 0.24
N GLN A 791 22.96 6.50 0.49
CA GLN A 791 21.65 6.33 1.14
C GLN A 791 20.71 5.46 0.30
N ALA A 792 20.75 5.58 -1.04
CA ALA A 792 19.96 4.74 -1.94
C ALA A 792 20.30 3.24 -1.83
N PHE A 793 21.51 2.89 -1.33
CA PHE A 793 21.91 1.52 -1.03
C PHE A 793 21.66 1.10 0.42
N GLY A 794 21.17 2.01 1.28
CA GLY A 794 20.89 1.72 2.68
C GLY A 794 22.06 1.99 3.63
N SER A 795 22.96 2.91 3.28
CA SER A 795 24.06 3.31 4.18
C SER A 795 23.54 4.04 5.43
N ARG A 796 24.15 3.79 6.59
CA ARG A 796 23.85 4.40 7.88
C ARG A 796 25.04 5.23 8.39
N GLU A 797 24.77 6.38 9.00
CA GLU A 797 25.79 7.15 9.71
C GLU A 797 26.29 6.36 10.93
N LEU A 798 27.60 6.27 11.10
CA LEU A 798 28.24 5.67 12.28
C LEU A 798 28.80 6.73 13.20
N ARG A 799 29.45 7.75 12.63
CA ARG A 799 30.13 8.79 13.37
C ARG A 799 30.28 10.03 12.50
N ARG A 800 30.27 11.19 13.16
CA ARG A 800 30.58 12.49 12.58
C ARG A 800 31.92 12.99 13.09
N TYR A 801 32.76 13.52 12.20
CA TYR A 801 34.02 14.15 12.56
C TYR A 801 33.98 15.64 12.24
N GLU A 802 34.20 16.46 13.26
CA GLU A 802 34.42 17.90 13.12
C GLU A 802 35.90 18.19 12.84
N LYS A 803 36.16 19.31 12.14
CA LYS A 803 37.50 19.78 11.76
C LYS A 803 38.32 18.72 11.04
N ASP A 804 37.69 18.05 10.08
CA ASP A 804 38.30 16.97 9.31
C ASP A 804 38.89 17.51 7.98
N TYR A 805 39.79 16.77 7.32
CA TYR A 805 40.46 17.22 6.08
C TYR A 805 41.23 18.56 6.20
N GLY A 806 41.78 18.87 7.38
CA GLY A 806 42.70 19.99 7.57
C GLY A 806 42.09 21.40 7.53
N ALA A 807 40.76 21.54 7.53
CA ALA A 807 40.06 22.83 7.52
C ALA A 807 39.21 23.03 8.80
N ASP A 808 39.26 24.24 9.38
CA ASP A 808 38.64 24.58 10.67
C ASP A 808 37.09 24.46 10.72
N GLN A 809 36.42 24.30 9.58
CA GLN A 809 34.96 24.17 9.46
C GLN A 809 34.48 22.91 8.72
N ALA A 810 35.38 22.04 8.25
CA ALA A 810 34.96 20.88 7.45
C ALA A 810 34.46 19.72 8.34
N THR A 811 33.22 19.28 8.10
CA THR A 811 32.62 18.14 8.80
C THR A 811 32.52 16.94 7.86
N SER A 812 32.85 15.74 8.34
CA SER A 812 32.72 14.50 7.59
C SER A 812 31.82 13.48 8.31
N LEU A 813 31.16 12.63 7.51
CA LEU A 813 30.31 11.53 7.94
C LEU A 813 31.00 10.23 7.61
N TYR A 814 31.27 9.45 8.64
CA TYR A 814 31.69 8.07 8.54
C TYR A 814 30.45 7.17 8.56
N TRP A 815 30.31 6.31 7.56
CA TRP A 815 29.07 5.54 7.37
C TRP A 815 29.33 4.06 7.09
N SER A 816 28.28 3.26 7.28
CA SER A 816 28.22 1.82 7.06
C SER A 816 27.18 1.44 6.04
N LEU A 817 27.53 0.60 5.09
CA LEU A 817 26.59 -0.08 4.20
C LEU A 817 26.65 -1.59 4.47
N PRO A 818 25.66 -2.17 5.16
CA PRO A 818 25.62 -3.61 5.39
C PRO A 818 25.34 -4.37 4.08
N LEU A 819 26.12 -5.42 3.84
CA LEU A 819 26.01 -6.29 2.67
C LEU A 819 25.20 -7.57 2.93
N SER A 820 25.04 -7.95 4.21
CA SER A 820 24.13 -9.00 4.72
C SER A 820 23.17 -8.41 5.75
N MET A 821 21.95 -8.96 5.84
CA MET A 821 20.84 -8.41 6.64
C MET A 821 20.49 -9.25 7.89
N ASP A 822 21.38 -10.17 8.28
CA ASP A 822 21.14 -11.11 9.37
C ASP A 822 21.64 -10.54 10.70
N TYR A 823 20.69 -10.21 11.58
CA TYR A 823 20.94 -9.85 12.98
C TYR A 823 19.99 -10.66 13.85
N HIS A 824 20.52 -11.37 14.85
CA HIS A 824 19.74 -12.13 15.83
C HIS A 824 20.16 -11.74 17.26
N PRO A 825 19.27 -11.14 18.05
CA PRO A 825 19.41 -11.08 19.51
C PRO A 825 18.59 -12.18 20.20
N THR A 826 19.09 -12.69 21.33
CA THR A 826 18.44 -13.63 22.24
C THR A 826 17.30 -12.98 23.04
N ILE A 827 16.19 -13.69 23.28
CA ILE A 827 14.93 -13.18 23.87
C ILE A 827 14.57 -13.95 25.15
N ASP A 828 14.03 -13.22 26.13
CA ASP A 828 13.51 -13.75 27.41
C ASP A 828 11.96 -13.85 27.37
N TRP A 829 11.48 -15.08 27.34
CA TRP A 829 10.07 -15.46 27.26
C TRP A 829 9.25 -15.19 28.52
N SER A 830 9.91 -14.86 29.64
CA SER A 830 9.25 -14.70 30.94
C SER A 830 8.83 -13.25 31.27
N GLY A 831 9.19 -12.29 30.42
CA GLY A 831 8.76 -10.90 30.57
C GLY A 831 7.25 -10.72 30.36
N GLY A 832 6.64 -9.77 31.10
CA GLY A 832 5.21 -9.48 30.98
C GLY A 832 4.82 -9.06 29.55
N VAL A 833 3.51 -9.03 29.24
CA VAL A 833 2.99 -8.66 27.90
C VAL A 833 3.48 -7.28 27.42
N GLU A 834 3.89 -6.39 28.34
CA GLU A 834 4.49 -5.09 28.01
C GLU A 834 6.02 -5.13 27.82
N GLU A 835 6.71 -6.21 28.21
CA GLU A 835 8.16 -6.37 28.12
C GLU A 835 8.60 -7.83 27.80
N PRO A 836 8.15 -8.47 26.69
CA PRO A 836 8.63 -9.80 26.29
C PRO A 836 10.09 -9.80 25.78
N THR A 837 10.79 -8.68 25.94
CA THR A 837 12.13 -8.42 25.40
C THR A 837 13.08 -7.93 26.50
N GLY A 838 12.99 -8.50 27.70
CA GLY A 838 13.79 -8.14 28.88
C GLY A 838 15.22 -7.71 28.53
N GLY A 839 15.53 -6.42 28.73
CA GLY A 839 16.83 -5.79 28.48
C GLY A 839 17.04 -5.12 27.11
N LEU A 840 16.11 -5.23 26.14
CA LEU A 840 16.22 -4.63 24.80
C LEU A 840 15.76 -3.15 24.71
N LEU A 841 15.35 -2.55 25.82
CA LEU A 841 15.00 -1.13 25.88
C LEU A 841 16.26 -0.26 26.04
N ASP A 842 17.21 -0.36 25.11
CA ASP A 842 18.13 0.75 24.83
C ASP A 842 17.45 1.66 23.80
N PRO A 843 16.99 2.87 24.17
CA PRO A 843 16.38 3.82 23.24
C PRO A 843 17.27 4.14 22.01
N ALA A 844 18.59 3.91 22.10
CA ALA A 844 19.49 4.06 20.96
C ALA A 844 19.31 2.98 19.89
N ALA A 845 18.98 1.74 20.27
CA ALA A 845 18.71 0.63 19.33
C ALA A 845 17.40 0.83 18.54
N TRP A 846 16.52 1.72 19.01
CA TRP A 846 15.25 2.05 18.36
C TRP A 846 15.41 3.05 17.22
N GLN A 847 16.54 3.78 17.15
CA GLN A 847 16.87 4.62 15.99
C GLN A 847 17.17 3.77 14.74
N ASP A 848 17.54 2.50 14.92
CA ASP A 848 17.83 1.54 13.84
C ASP A 848 16.61 0.78 13.30
N TRP A 849 15.47 0.83 14.00
CA TRP A 849 14.20 0.31 13.51
C TRP A 849 13.54 1.38 12.65
N ASP A 850 14.05 1.54 11.43
CA ASP A 850 13.55 2.47 10.41
C ASP A 850 12.01 2.48 10.38
N LEU A 851 11.45 3.54 10.96
CA LEU A 851 10.10 3.68 11.53
C LEU A 851 9.00 3.81 10.48
N ALA A 852 9.07 3.04 9.41
CA ALA A 852 7.92 2.70 8.58
C ALA A 852 7.00 1.74 9.37
N ALA A 853 6.45 2.23 10.48
CA ALA A 853 5.43 1.53 11.24
C ALA A 853 4.16 1.46 10.39
N VAL A 854 4.02 0.38 9.61
CA VAL A 854 2.78 -0.01 8.94
C VAL A 854 1.82 -0.55 10.01
N ASN A 855 1.33 0.33 10.87
CA ASN A 855 0.33 0.00 11.87
C ASN A 855 -1.08 -0.04 11.21
N LYS A 856 -1.58 -1.28 11.10
CA LYS A 856 -2.97 -1.78 11.00
C LYS A 856 -3.98 -1.00 10.13
N ASN A 857 -4.42 -1.64 9.04
CA ASN A 857 -5.67 -1.41 8.28
C ASN A 857 -5.77 -0.19 7.33
N SER A 858 -4.87 -0.13 6.36
CA SER A 858 -5.34 -0.33 4.98
C SER A 858 -5.20 -1.83 4.69
N LEU A 859 -5.98 -2.42 3.80
CA LEU A 859 -5.70 -3.79 3.35
C LEU A 859 -4.31 -3.78 2.69
N CYS A 860 -3.26 -4.04 3.48
CA CYS A 860 -1.89 -4.12 3.01
C CYS A 860 -1.83 -5.43 2.24
N ASN A 861 -2.20 -5.36 0.97
CA ASN A 861 -2.30 -6.52 0.11
C ASN A 861 -0.93 -7.00 -0.33
N TRP A 862 0.17 -6.46 0.18
CA TRP A 862 1.50 -6.76 -0.31
C TRP A 862 2.45 -6.98 0.85
N TRP A 863 3.32 -7.98 0.69
CA TRP A 863 4.44 -8.17 1.59
C TRP A 863 5.37 -6.96 1.49
N THR A 864 5.98 -6.61 2.62
CA THR A 864 7.04 -5.61 2.71
C THR A 864 8.26 -6.26 3.35
N PRO A 865 9.47 -5.74 3.15
CA PRO A 865 10.66 -6.27 3.81
C PRO A 865 10.52 -6.37 5.33
N ASN A 866 9.85 -5.39 5.96
CA ASN A 866 9.60 -5.38 7.39
C ASN A 866 8.63 -6.50 7.79
N MET A 867 7.55 -6.70 7.04
CA MET A 867 6.59 -7.79 7.32
C MET A 867 7.25 -9.16 7.21
N VAL A 868 8.08 -9.40 6.19
CA VAL A 868 8.83 -10.66 6.04
C VAL A 868 9.68 -10.93 7.29
N ARG A 869 10.45 -9.94 7.73
CA ARG A 869 11.27 -10.05 8.95
C ARG A 869 10.47 -10.33 10.21
N HIS A 870 9.28 -9.74 10.34
CA HIS A 870 8.40 -10.02 11.47
C HIS A 870 7.87 -11.45 11.42
N ILE A 871 7.54 -11.99 10.25
CA ILE A 871 7.10 -13.38 10.10
C ILE A 871 8.22 -14.36 10.43
N GLU A 872 9.44 -14.09 9.96
CA GLU A 872 10.61 -14.90 10.32
C GLU A 872 10.82 -14.91 11.83
N TRP A 873 10.76 -13.74 12.46
CA TRP A 873 10.85 -13.63 13.91
C TRP A 873 9.74 -14.43 14.62
N LEU A 874 8.49 -14.27 14.19
CA LEU A 874 7.36 -15.02 14.74
C LEU A 874 7.51 -16.54 14.55
N ARG A 875 8.14 -16.99 13.46
CA ARG A 875 8.40 -18.40 13.21
C ARG A 875 9.43 -18.98 14.16
N GLU A 876 10.54 -18.28 14.37
CA GLU A 876 11.61 -18.74 15.29
C GLU A 876 11.11 -18.88 16.74
N VAL A 877 9.99 -18.21 17.06
CA VAL A 877 9.45 -18.18 18.41
C VAL A 877 8.11 -18.90 18.59
N SER A 878 7.45 -19.28 17.50
CA SER A 878 6.14 -19.91 17.56
C SER A 878 6.26 -21.38 17.96
N PRO A 879 5.49 -21.85 18.97
CA PRO A 879 5.43 -23.28 19.29
C PRO A 879 4.58 -24.08 18.28
N LEU A 880 3.86 -23.40 17.37
CA LEU A 880 2.98 -24.00 16.37
C LEU A 880 3.54 -23.84 14.96
N PRO A 881 3.29 -24.80 14.04
CA PRO A 881 3.83 -24.79 12.68
C PRO A 881 3.10 -23.83 11.73
N HIS A 882 1.99 -23.23 12.13
CA HIS A 882 1.21 -22.33 11.28
C HIS A 882 0.77 -21.08 12.04
N LEU A 883 0.75 -19.95 11.33
CA LEU A 883 0.37 -18.64 11.83
C LEU A 883 -0.74 -18.02 10.98
N TYR A 884 -1.73 -17.44 11.65
CA TYR A 884 -2.77 -16.62 11.04
C TYR A 884 -2.80 -15.24 11.70
N LEU A 885 -2.78 -14.20 10.88
CA LEU A 885 -2.92 -12.82 11.35
C LEU A 885 -4.40 -12.40 11.34
N ALA A 886 -4.85 -11.64 12.33
CA ALA A 886 -6.22 -11.13 12.43
C ALA A 886 -6.23 -9.64 12.79
N SER A 887 -7.31 -8.94 12.43
CA SER A 887 -7.47 -7.52 12.74
C SER A 887 -7.81 -7.28 14.21
N GLY A 888 -8.07 -8.30 15.00
CA GLY A 888 -8.43 -8.13 16.41
C GLY A 888 -8.73 -9.46 17.05
N ARG A 889 -8.94 -9.44 18.37
CA ARG A 889 -9.26 -10.65 19.15
C ARG A 889 -10.52 -11.34 18.62
N ASP A 890 -11.58 -10.58 18.36
CA ASP A 890 -12.85 -11.12 17.86
C ASP A 890 -12.71 -11.84 16.50
N GLU A 891 -11.90 -11.30 15.58
CA GLU A 891 -11.58 -11.96 14.31
C GLU A 891 -10.63 -13.16 14.51
N ALA A 892 -9.72 -13.10 15.49
CA ALA A 892 -8.82 -14.21 15.82
C ALA A 892 -9.58 -15.42 16.35
N ALA A 893 -10.52 -15.22 17.28
CA ALA A 893 -11.41 -16.27 17.78
C ALA A 893 -12.21 -16.92 16.63
N ASP A 894 -12.72 -16.09 15.72
CA ASP A 894 -13.45 -16.57 14.54
C ASP A 894 -12.57 -17.40 13.59
N LYS A 895 -11.32 -16.97 13.35
CA LYS A 895 -10.34 -17.74 12.56
C LYS A 895 -9.99 -19.07 13.21
N ALA A 896 -9.85 -19.12 14.54
CA ALA A 896 -9.61 -20.37 15.26
C ALA A 896 -10.76 -21.37 15.04
N VAL A 897 -12.02 -20.93 15.18
CA VAL A 897 -13.18 -21.80 14.94
C VAL A 897 -13.24 -22.26 13.47
N LYS A 898 -12.96 -21.39 12.49
CA LYS A 898 -12.89 -21.81 11.07
C LYS A 898 -11.83 -22.86 10.80
N CYS A 899 -10.66 -22.75 11.43
CA CYS A 899 -9.61 -23.77 11.30
C CYS A 899 -10.10 -25.11 11.85
N LEU A 900 -10.83 -25.09 12.97
CA LEU A 900 -11.45 -26.30 13.54
C LEU A 900 -12.55 -26.87 12.64
N ILE A 901 -13.41 -26.04 12.04
CA ILE A 901 -14.43 -26.50 11.08
C ILE A 901 -13.77 -27.20 9.89
N TYR A 902 -12.69 -26.63 9.37
CA TYR A 902 -11.94 -27.21 8.27
C TYR A 902 -11.29 -28.55 8.65
N ALA A 903 -10.71 -28.63 9.85
CA ALA A 903 -10.05 -29.84 10.35
C ALA A 903 -11.03 -30.93 10.82
N ARG A 904 -12.21 -30.55 11.32
CA ARG A 904 -13.23 -31.43 11.93
C ARG A 904 -14.56 -31.33 11.19
N LYS A 905 -14.57 -31.75 9.93
CA LYS A 905 -15.78 -31.74 9.10
C LYS A 905 -16.92 -32.54 9.78
N GLY A 906 -18.10 -31.94 9.84
CA GLY A 906 -19.28 -32.52 10.48
C GLY A 906 -19.46 -32.12 11.95
N ALA A 907 -18.42 -31.62 12.61
CA ALA A 907 -18.56 -31.00 13.93
C ALA A 907 -19.17 -29.60 13.79
N ASN A 908 -20.02 -29.22 14.75
CA ASN A 908 -20.78 -27.96 14.67
C ASN A 908 -20.96 -27.24 16.02
N ARG A 909 -20.40 -27.75 17.12
CA ARG A 909 -20.48 -27.13 18.45
C ARG A 909 -19.12 -26.85 19.08
N CYS A 910 -19.00 -25.73 19.78
CA CYS A 910 -17.85 -25.41 20.63
C CYS A 910 -18.23 -25.57 22.10
N VAL A 911 -17.23 -25.86 22.93
CA VAL A 911 -17.34 -25.83 24.40
C VAL A 911 -16.48 -24.69 24.92
N SER A 912 -17.05 -23.80 25.71
CA SER A 912 -16.35 -22.71 26.40
C SER A 912 -16.64 -22.77 27.91
N PHE A 913 -16.11 -21.82 28.67
CA PHE A 913 -16.30 -21.73 30.11
C PHE A 913 -16.99 -20.43 30.52
N THR A 914 -17.87 -20.48 31.51
CA THR A 914 -18.46 -19.28 32.12
C THR A 914 -17.36 -18.36 32.64
N GLY A 915 -17.55 -17.05 32.54
CA GLY A 915 -16.55 -16.05 32.87
C GLY A 915 -15.51 -15.81 31.76
N SER A 916 -15.39 -16.69 30.76
CA SER A 916 -14.44 -16.48 29.66
C SER A 916 -14.82 -15.29 28.79
N TYR A 917 -13.81 -14.64 28.21
CA TYR A 917 -13.97 -13.48 27.36
C TYR A 917 -13.10 -13.53 26.09
N TRP A 918 -13.72 -13.98 25.00
CA TRP A 918 -13.12 -14.06 23.68
C TRP A 918 -13.42 -12.85 22.80
N GLY A 919 -14.41 -12.03 23.18
CA GLY A 919 -14.83 -10.86 22.43
C GLY A 919 -16.32 -10.57 22.59
N HIS A 920 -16.79 -9.51 21.94
CA HIS A 920 -18.17 -9.04 22.06
C HIS A 920 -18.69 -8.37 20.76
N THR A 921 -17.94 -8.50 19.67
CA THR A 921 -18.27 -7.88 18.38
C THR A 921 -18.76 -8.95 17.42
N THR A 922 -17.95 -9.98 17.16
CA THR A 922 -18.32 -11.06 16.25
C THR A 922 -19.25 -12.05 16.96
N ALA A 923 -20.19 -12.61 16.21
CA ALA A 923 -21.12 -13.66 16.63
C ALA A 923 -20.38 -14.83 17.29
N THR A 924 -19.28 -15.27 16.68
CA THR A 924 -18.43 -16.35 17.20
C THR A 924 -17.82 -15.99 18.54
N ALA A 925 -17.20 -14.81 18.65
CA ALA A 925 -16.54 -14.40 19.88
C ALA A 925 -17.54 -14.12 21.02
N ARG A 926 -18.70 -13.54 20.71
CA ARG A 926 -19.81 -13.37 21.66
C ARG A 926 -20.30 -14.72 22.18
N SER A 927 -20.53 -15.68 21.28
CA SER A 927 -20.99 -17.02 21.65
C SER A 927 -19.97 -17.85 22.43
N LEU A 928 -18.67 -17.57 22.30
CA LEU A 928 -17.64 -18.20 23.14
C LEU A 928 -17.46 -17.49 24.48
N SER A 929 -17.90 -16.24 24.59
CA SER A 929 -17.77 -15.45 25.81
C SER A 929 -18.96 -15.71 26.74
N ASP A 930 -18.82 -15.31 28.00
CA ASP A 930 -19.85 -15.50 29.01
C ASP A 930 -21.26 -15.03 28.58
N SER A 931 -22.28 -15.74 29.06
CA SER A 931 -23.72 -15.52 28.83
C SER A 931 -24.25 -14.09 29.00
N ARG A 932 -23.53 -13.20 29.71
CA ARG A 932 -23.86 -11.75 29.75
C ARG A 932 -23.77 -11.08 28.37
N TYR A 933 -23.01 -11.63 27.44
CA TYR A 933 -22.95 -11.17 26.06
C TYR A 933 -24.02 -11.87 25.23
N LEU A 934 -24.70 -11.14 24.36
CA LEU A 934 -25.75 -11.71 23.50
C LEU A 934 -25.13 -12.70 22.50
N GLY A 935 -25.27 -14.01 22.74
CA GLY A 935 -24.77 -15.06 21.84
C GLY A 935 -25.58 -15.15 20.53
N TYR A 936 -24.95 -15.67 19.47
CA TYR A 936 -25.61 -16.01 18.19
C TYR A 936 -25.67 -17.52 17.98
N PHE A 937 -24.53 -18.18 18.14
CA PHE A 937 -24.40 -19.62 18.14
C PHE A 937 -24.64 -20.18 19.56
N PRO A 938 -25.32 -21.34 19.69
CA PRO A 938 -25.64 -21.97 20.97
C PRO A 938 -24.46 -22.83 21.47
N TRP A 939 -23.32 -22.21 21.74
CA TRP A 939 -22.14 -22.91 22.27
C TRP A 939 -22.36 -23.37 23.71
N ASP A 940 -21.84 -24.56 24.03
CA ASP A 940 -21.88 -25.12 25.38
C ASP A 940 -20.99 -24.28 26.31
N HIS A 941 -21.46 -23.99 27.52
CA HIS A 941 -20.67 -23.35 28.57
C HIS A 941 -20.63 -24.25 29.81
N ILE A 942 -19.42 -24.47 30.33
CA ILE A 942 -19.16 -25.20 31.58
C ILE A 942 -18.66 -24.20 32.62
N GLU A 943 -18.91 -24.42 33.90
CA GLU A 943 -18.34 -23.56 34.95
C GLU A 943 -16.80 -23.61 34.91
N TYR A 944 -16.16 -22.44 34.99
CA TYR A 944 -14.70 -22.33 35.01
C TYR A 944 -14.12 -23.05 36.24
N PRO A 945 -13.04 -23.84 36.10
CA PRO A 945 -12.37 -24.46 37.24
C PRO A 945 -11.62 -23.38 38.03
N THR A 946 -12.19 -22.95 39.17
CA THR A 946 -11.52 -22.03 40.08
C THR A 946 -10.57 -22.79 40.99
N CYS A 947 -9.36 -22.25 41.18
CA CYS A 947 -8.44 -22.76 42.20
C CYS A 947 -8.75 -22.01 43.51
N PRO A 948 -9.21 -22.67 44.59
CA PRO A 948 -9.50 -22.00 45.86
C PRO A 948 -8.24 -21.52 46.60
N ASP A 949 -7.07 -22.10 46.28
CA ASP A 949 -5.76 -21.73 46.83
C ASP A 949 -4.91 -21.01 45.78
N ASP A 950 -3.89 -20.24 46.19
CA ASP A 950 -2.95 -19.62 45.25
C ASP A 950 -2.23 -20.72 44.44
N PRO A 951 -2.41 -20.77 43.10
CA PRO A 951 -1.87 -21.84 42.27
C PRO A 951 -0.33 -21.85 42.25
N PHE A 952 0.33 -20.77 42.67
CA PHE A 952 1.79 -20.70 42.83
C PHE A 952 2.26 -21.16 44.23
N LEU A 953 1.34 -21.42 45.17
CA LEU A 953 1.61 -21.91 46.52
C LEU A 953 1.06 -23.33 46.78
N ALA A 954 0.27 -23.89 45.87
CA ALA A 954 -0.27 -25.24 45.97
C ALA A 954 0.83 -26.33 45.78
N PRO A 955 0.80 -27.46 46.52
CA PRO A 955 1.71 -28.58 46.30
C PRO A 955 1.54 -29.19 44.90
N GLU A 956 2.64 -29.52 44.20
CA GLU A 956 2.60 -30.20 42.91
C GLU A 956 1.79 -31.51 42.99
N GLY A 957 0.76 -31.64 42.14
CA GLY A 957 0.17 -32.94 41.77
C GLY A 957 -1.17 -33.32 42.39
N ALA A 958 -1.87 -32.44 43.12
CA ALA A 958 -3.23 -32.70 43.59
C ALA A 958 -4.26 -31.88 42.79
N LEU A 959 -4.98 -32.54 41.86
CA LEU A 959 -6.26 -31.99 41.40
C LEU A 959 -7.21 -32.00 42.60
N ASN A 960 -7.83 -30.87 42.91
CA ASN A 960 -8.86 -30.84 43.95
C ASN A 960 -10.17 -31.47 43.43
N ASP A 961 -11.07 -31.89 44.34
CA ASP A 961 -12.35 -32.53 44.01
C ASP A 961 -13.23 -31.68 43.06
N GLU A 962 -13.02 -30.36 43.02
CA GLU A 962 -13.72 -29.44 42.13
C GLU A 962 -13.16 -29.52 40.70
N GLU A 963 -11.84 -29.50 40.53
CA GLU A 963 -11.17 -29.68 39.23
C GLU A 963 -11.53 -31.03 38.60
N GLU A 964 -11.54 -32.12 39.38
CA GLU A 964 -11.95 -33.44 38.90
C GLU A 964 -13.42 -33.44 38.43
N ARG A 965 -14.32 -32.79 39.17
CA ARG A 965 -15.72 -32.62 38.77
C ARG A 965 -15.87 -31.81 37.48
N ARG A 966 -15.07 -30.74 37.29
CA ARG A 966 -15.09 -29.94 36.06
C ARG A 966 -14.58 -30.74 34.86
N LEU A 967 -13.51 -31.51 35.05
CA LEU A 967 -13.01 -32.43 34.02
C LEU A 967 -14.07 -33.47 33.63
N GLN A 968 -14.85 -33.97 34.59
CA GLN A 968 -15.97 -34.87 34.30
C GLN A 968 -17.08 -34.18 33.48
N GLN A 969 -17.45 -32.94 33.80
CA GLN A 969 -18.42 -32.17 33.00
C GLN A 969 -17.92 -31.92 31.57
N VAL A 970 -16.62 -31.64 31.40
CA VAL A 970 -16.00 -31.55 30.08
C VAL A 970 -16.12 -32.90 29.36
N ALA A 971 -15.77 -34.00 30.02
CA ALA A 971 -15.88 -35.35 29.44
C ALA A 971 -17.32 -35.68 29.00
N GLU A 972 -18.33 -35.32 29.80
CA GLU A 972 -19.76 -35.45 29.45
C GLU A 972 -20.12 -34.67 28.19
N ARG A 973 -19.67 -33.40 28.08
CA ARG A 973 -19.91 -32.60 26.86
C ARG A 973 -19.17 -33.16 25.65
N LEU A 974 -18.07 -33.85 25.88
CA LEU A 974 -17.27 -34.53 24.86
C LEU A 974 -17.72 -35.98 24.60
N GLU A 975 -18.85 -36.47 25.14
CA GLU A 975 -19.35 -37.85 24.91
C GLU A 975 -19.48 -38.22 23.43
N LYS A 976 -19.80 -37.22 22.60
CA LYS A 976 -19.78 -37.29 21.13
C LYS A 976 -18.70 -36.36 20.59
N PRO A 977 -17.42 -36.76 20.67
CA PRO A 977 -16.32 -35.87 20.31
C PRO A 977 -16.36 -35.50 18.82
N GLU A 978 -16.91 -36.35 17.96
CA GLU A 978 -17.09 -36.09 16.52
C GLU A 978 -17.99 -34.88 16.21
N GLU A 979 -18.90 -34.52 17.13
CA GLU A 979 -19.77 -33.35 16.97
C GLU A 979 -19.09 -32.05 17.47
N VAL A 980 -17.99 -32.14 18.24
CA VAL A 980 -17.35 -30.99 18.91
C VAL A 980 -16.17 -30.44 18.10
N LEU A 981 -16.21 -29.15 17.78
CA LEU A 981 -15.14 -28.43 17.10
C LEU A 981 -13.90 -28.27 17.99
N GLY A 982 -14.09 -27.81 19.22
CA GLY A 982 -13.00 -27.63 20.17
C GLY A 982 -13.48 -27.12 21.53
N VAL A 983 -12.55 -27.17 22.49
CA VAL A 983 -12.70 -26.62 23.83
C VAL A 983 -11.88 -25.34 23.92
N PHE A 984 -12.51 -24.24 24.30
CA PHE A 984 -11.93 -22.91 24.37
C PHE A 984 -11.73 -22.52 25.83
N ILE A 985 -10.48 -22.36 26.26
CA ILE A 985 -10.13 -22.00 27.63
C ILE A 985 -9.40 -20.65 27.60
N GLU A 986 -9.87 -19.68 28.36
CA GLU A 986 -9.14 -18.45 28.66
C GLU A 986 -8.33 -18.71 29.95
N PRO A 987 -7.00 -18.90 29.90
CA PRO A 987 -6.23 -19.32 31.08
C PRO A 987 -6.22 -18.30 32.22
N LEU A 988 -6.45 -17.03 31.91
CA LEU A 988 -6.57 -15.94 32.87
C LEU A 988 -7.75 -15.07 32.46
N GLN A 989 -8.81 -15.06 33.25
CA GLN A 989 -10.05 -14.36 32.90
C GLN A 989 -9.86 -12.83 32.97
N GLU A 990 -9.97 -12.14 31.82
CA GLU A 990 -9.71 -10.69 31.75
C GLU A 990 -10.80 -9.84 32.44
N ARG A 991 -12.04 -10.34 32.51
CA ARG A 991 -13.23 -9.49 32.78
C ARG A 991 -14.12 -9.91 33.94
N THR A 992 -13.88 -11.05 34.56
CA THR A 992 -14.57 -11.48 35.78
C THR A 992 -13.98 -10.80 37.00
N GLY A 993 -12.67 -10.53 37.00
CA GLY A 993 -11.97 -9.97 38.15
C GLY A 993 -11.89 -10.93 39.33
N GLU A 994 -12.21 -12.21 39.10
CA GLU A 994 -12.08 -13.33 40.02
C GLU A 994 -10.72 -14.03 39.83
#